data_AF-A0A0S8AC37-F1
#
_entry.id   AF-A0A0S8AC37-F1
#
_cell.length_a   1.000
_cell.length_b   1.000
_cell.length_c   1.000
_cell.angle_alpha   90.00
_cell.angle_beta   90.00
_cell.angle_gamma   90.00
#
_symmetry.space_group_name_H-M   'P 1'
#
loop_
_entity.id
_entity.type
_entity.pdbx_description
1 polymer ?
#
loop_
_entity_poly.entity_id
_entity_poly.type
_entity_poly.pdbx_seq_one_letter_code
_entity_poly.pdbx_strand_id
1 'polypeptide(L)'
;MAKITSTSLRFFFLFIILLSGQGFAQYLIKIPMDEFKNLESSNIWRVHWNENWMFVEVSSLQPLTERSLDFQILDDDTETDKFYQIESSSINQIQFLELPDSLESLILWRDKKSALLRNPPYDILETISARYFTERILCYPYRPHGNESLPSRNLHLKKFRSGIIQSIIDSVKLDELYYTQQHLTGEEPFWNGTQYDSIMTRYSYSIEIYKAENYIQMRLEEMGYIVEKHPFSTSSLNDVQFVTGETNSGWIVGEEIIYGTSDGGQTWSIQYRDNLGVNFRSIFPVNNKIAYTVGENGTILKTSDGGSIWHSQVSPVYIHLFGVYFHDEYIGWICGDSGTILKTTNGGQTWIGSNTPTTSRLYDVYFTSKNAGWAVGRDGTIIHTGDGGETWIKQISGTNERLYGVHFLSPTTGFAIGWNGTILETNDGGNTWTSHLIQGNEHFIDIDFLDKNNGLIASLNGTFAATNDGGDNWILNSSNIHEDIYAIDILNENHVWISGSSLVAQSNNFVKSWHMKLANLPEATLNNLIATLPGTSFPDDIYILCAHYDATSNMPMLRAPGADDNGSGTAAVIEAARLLAEYNFKSTIKFALFAAEEQGLIGSRAYANHVAVLGDQIFGVINMDMIGYDGNNDGHMDIHSGTMLSSQLIGDFIVDNISDWGLALVSDHRTIGASGASDHRAFWEVGYPAIMLIEDFSDFNPFYHKTTDLLSAINSPYYREMTRLAVGSIALLAEIDSTTTSAVEVTNIPKKFFLYSPYPNPFNPSVNIQFDLPAAAEAVHLEIFDILGRRVRHLLNERMEAGQHKTIWNSITETGSQAPSGVYILRLKTKKNIQTKKIVLMK
;
A
#
# COMPACT_ATOMS: atom_id res chain seq x y z
N MET A 1 29.28 1.32 44.08
CA MET A 1 29.71 0.98 45.46
C MET A 1 28.54 1.19 46.43
N ALA A 2 28.49 0.45 47.54
CA ALA A 2 27.50 0.54 48.63
C ALA A 2 27.17 1.98 49.09
N LYS A 3 26.08 2.31 49.80
CA LYS A 3 24.65 1.92 49.85
C LYS A 3 24.01 3.05 50.68
N ILE A 4 23.18 3.93 50.11
CA ILE A 4 22.21 4.82 50.79
C ILE A 4 21.07 5.16 49.78
N THR A 5 19.89 5.30 50.36
CA THR A 5 18.51 5.49 49.87
C THR A 5 18.24 6.48 48.73
N SER A 6 17.50 6.05 47.70
CA SER A 6 16.18 6.57 47.27
C SER A 6 15.74 5.87 45.97
N THR A 7 14.45 5.97 45.68
CA THR A 7 13.77 5.53 44.45
C THR A 7 14.49 5.96 43.17
N SER A 8 14.39 5.09 42.14
CA SER A 8 14.77 5.28 40.73
C SER A 8 16.23 5.59 40.40
N LEU A 9 16.96 4.64 39.79
CA LEU A 9 17.41 4.74 38.39
C LEU A 9 18.23 3.52 37.93
N ARG A 10 18.05 3.22 36.64
CA ARG A 10 18.68 2.19 35.82
C ARG A 10 20.15 2.53 35.51
N PHE A 11 20.94 1.52 35.15
CA PHE A 11 22.00 1.70 34.15
C PHE A 11 21.89 0.62 33.07
N PHE A 12 21.89 1.09 31.82
CA PHE A 12 22.08 0.31 30.59
C PHE A 12 23.58 0.14 30.33
N PHE A 13 23.97 -0.99 29.75
CA PHE A 13 25.07 -1.01 28.78
C PHE A 13 24.67 -1.86 27.57
N LEU A 14 24.88 -1.27 26.40
CA LEU A 14 24.75 -1.82 25.06
C LEU A 14 26.13 -2.35 24.62
N PHE A 15 26.21 -3.53 24.00
CA PHE A 15 27.23 -3.81 22.99
C PHE A 15 26.64 -4.68 21.87
N ILE A 16 26.80 -4.20 20.64
CA ILE A 16 26.62 -4.92 19.38
C ILE A 16 28.03 -5.20 18.84
N ILE A 17 28.31 -6.42 18.35
CA ILE A 17 29.02 -6.72 17.10
C ILE A 17 28.85 -8.22 16.77
N LEU A 18 28.69 -8.46 15.46
CA LEU A 18 28.31 -9.67 14.74
C LEU A 18 29.39 -10.78 14.65
N LEU A 19 28.87 -12.00 14.46
CA LEU A 19 29.44 -13.20 13.83
C LEU A 19 30.67 -13.87 14.46
N SER A 20 30.44 -15.07 15.01
CA SER A 20 31.26 -16.23 14.64
C SER A 20 30.45 -17.52 14.82
N GLY A 21 30.23 -18.23 13.72
CA GLY A 21 29.85 -19.64 13.80
C GLY A 21 31.02 -20.43 14.38
N GLN A 22 30.94 -20.74 15.68
CA GLN A 22 31.55 -21.91 16.31
C GLN A 22 30.71 -22.26 17.55
N GLY A 23 30.32 -23.54 17.65
CA GLY A 23 29.45 -24.04 18.71
C GLY A 23 30.03 -23.83 20.09
N PHE A 24 29.29 -23.12 20.94
CA PHE A 24 29.51 -23.06 22.38
C PHE A 24 28.19 -23.38 23.07
N ALA A 25 28.13 -24.50 23.79
CA ALA A 25 27.00 -24.90 24.63
C ALA A 25 26.49 -23.69 25.44
N GLN A 26 25.24 -23.30 25.20
CA GLN A 26 24.58 -22.22 25.92
C GLN A 26 23.65 -22.83 26.95
N TYR A 27 23.72 -22.33 28.18
CA TYR A 27 22.93 -22.86 29.27
C TYR A 27 21.96 -21.82 29.78
N LEU A 28 20.67 -22.12 29.74
CA LEU A 28 19.68 -21.34 30.47
C LEU A 28 19.54 -21.93 31.87
N ILE A 29 19.95 -21.19 32.88
CA ILE A 29 19.91 -21.63 34.26
C ILE A 29 18.97 -20.73 35.07
N LYS A 30 18.16 -21.34 35.94
CA LYS A 30 17.37 -20.62 36.93
C LYS A 30 18.12 -20.55 38.25
N ILE A 31 18.31 -19.35 38.76
CA ILE A 31 18.99 -19.10 40.05
C ILE A 31 18.14 -18.20 40.96
N PRO A 32 18.25 -18.36 42.29
CA PRO A 32 17.70 -17.41 43.25
C PRO A 32 18.28 -16.00 43.07
N MET A 33 17.46 -14.96 43.26
CA MET A 33 17.86 -13.58 43.01
C MET A 33 18.99 -13.09 43.95
N ASP A 34 19.07 -13.63 45.16
CA ASP A 34 20.09 -13.33 46.16
C ASP A 34 21.44 -14.01 45.90
N GLU A 35 21.46 -15.02 45.02
CA GLU A 35 22.67 -15.71 44.57
C GLU A 35 23.30 -15.10 43.30
N PHE A 36 22.59 -14.23 42.57
CA PHE A 36 23.09 -13.59 41.33
C PHE A 36 24.46 -12.94 41.47
N LYS A 37 24.68 -12.22 42.58
CA LYS A 37 25.92 -11.48 42.87
C LYS A 37 27.18 -12.38 42.92
N ASN A 38 26.99 -13.69 43.03
CA ASN A 38 28.06 -14.67 43.09
C ASN A 38 28.49 -15.16 41.67
N LEU A 39 27.78 -14.74 40.61
CA LEU A 39 28.12 -15.01 39.22
C LEU A 39 29.16 -14.01 38.68
N GLU A 40 30.11 -14.50 37.88
CA GLU A 40 31.04 -13.62 37.15
C GLU A 40 30.36 -13.06 35.90
N SER A 41 30.38 -11.72 35.75
CA SER A 41 29.75 -11.02 34.63
C SER A 41 30.31 -11.41 33.25
N SER A 42 31.53 -11.96 33.19
CA SER A 42 32.16 -12.43 31.95
C SER A 42 31.56 -13.72 31.39
N ASN A 43 30.79 -14.47 32.19
CA ASN A 43 30.15 -15.72 31.78
C ASN A 43 28.65 -15.56 31.55
N ILE A 44 28.11 -14.35 31.76
CA ILE A 44 26.68 -14.05 31.67
C ILE A 44 26.42 -13.33 30.36
N TRP A 45 25.55 -13.93 29.55
CA TRP A 45 25.23 -13.44 28.22
C TRP A 45 23.90 -12.69 28.20
N ARG A 46 22.90 -13.20 28.91
CA ARG A 46 21.61 -12.54 29.08
C ARG A 46 21.00 -12.89 30.44
N VAL A 47 20.17 -11.97 30.94
CA VAL A 47 19.50 -12.10 32.23
C VAL A 47 18.04 -11.72 32.09
N HIS A 48 17.16 -12.62 32.50
CA HIS A 48 15.72 -12.38 32.65
C HIS A 48 15.34 -12.60 34.11
N TRP A 49 14.55 -11.75 34.73
CA TRP A 49 14.19 -11.93 36.14
C TRP A 49 12.74 -11.61 36.44
N ASN A 50 12.28 -12.17 37.55
CA ASN A 50 11.07 -11.75 38.25
C ASN A 50 11.42 -11.42 39.71
N GLU A 51 10.40 -11.23 40.57
CA GLU A 51 10.60 -10.80 41.95
C GLU A 51 11.36 -11.82 42.82
N ASN A 52 11.39 -13.10 42.45
CA ASN A 52 11.90 -14.18 43.30
C ASN A 52 13.08 -14.94 42.66
N TRP A 53 13.20 -14.92 41.34
CA TRP A 53 14.13 -15.75 40.58
C TRP A 53 14.64 -15.04 39.34
N MET A 54 15.72 -15.58 38.80
CA MET A 54 16.32 -15.09 37.58
C MET A 54 16.79 -16.23 36.69
N PHE A 55 16.54 -16.08 35.40
CA PHE A 55 17.08 -16.92 34.35
C PHE A 55 18.32 -16.24 33.78
N VAL A 56 19.41 -16.97 33.74
CA VAL A 56 20.69 -16.48 33.24
C VAL A 56 21.10 -17.37 32.10
N GLU A 57 21.39 -16.78 30.96
CA GLU A 57 22.07 -17.45 29.87
C GLU A 57 23.57 -17.37 30.14
N VAL A 58 24.22 -18.52 30.31
CA VAL A 58 25.67 -18.61 30.55
C VAL A 58 26.37 -19.41 29.46
N SER A 59 27.63 -19.04 29.19
CA SER A 59 28.46 -19.67 28.16
C SER A 59 29.18 -20.97 28.62
N SER A 60 29.14 -21.30 29.92
CA SER A 60 29.70 -22.53 30.49
C SER A 60 29.18 -22.80 31.90
N LEU A 61 28.86 -24.07 32.22
CA LEU A 61 28.46 -24.51 33.57
C LEU A 61 29.64 -24.75 34.53
N GLN A 62 30.86 -24.89 34.01
CA GLN A 62 32.02 -25.29 34.81
C GLN A 62 32.34 -24.30 35.96
N PRO A 63 32.29 -22.97 35.75
CA PRO A 63 32.54 -22.00 36.82
C PRO A 63 31.43 -21.95 37.90
N LEU A 64 30.23 -22.45 37.57
CA LEU A 64 29.05 -22.40 38.45
C LEU A 64 29.03 -23.57 39.43
N THR A 65 29.45 -24.74 38.97
CA THR A 65 29.58 -25.95 39.79
C THR A 65 30.69 -25.79 40.84
N GLU A 66 31.75 -25.04 40.55
CA GLU A 66 32.83 -24.76 41.50
C GLU A 66 32.43 -23.80 42.64
N ARG A 67 31.39 -22.97 42.45
CA ARG A 67 30.95 -21.95 43.43
C ARG A 67 29.83 -22.41 44.36
N SER A 68 29.38 -23.66 44.26
CA SER A 68 28.32 -24.24 45.11
C SER A 68 27.03 -23.42 45.14
N LEU A 69 26.61 -22.90 43.98
CA LEU A 69 25.34 -22.19 43.82
C LEU A 69 24.17 -23.18 43.75
N ASP A 70 23.02 -22.82 44.31
CA ASP A 70 21.79 -23.61 44.19
C ASP A 70 21.04 -23.18 42.92
N PHE A 71 21.25 -23.92 41.83
CA PHE A 71 20.68 -23.60 40.53
C PHE A 71 20.07 -24.81 39.83
N GLN A 72 19.09 -24.53 38.98
CA GLN A 72 18.47 -25.52 38.11
C GLN A 72 18.85 -25.23 36.66
N ILE A 73 19.46 -26.21 35.99
CA ILE A 73 19.69 -26.15 34.54
C ILE A 73 18.35 -26.38 33.86
N LEU A 74 17.95 -25.44 33.01
CA LEU A 74 16.70 -25.51 32.27
C LEU A 74 16.92 -25.83 30.79
N ASP A 75 18.09 -25.50 30.25
CA ASP A 75 18.47 -25.75 28.85
C ASP A 75 20.00 -25.87 28.72
N ASP A 76 20.47 -26.76 27.85
CA ASP A 76 21.88 -27.11 27.54
C ASP A 76 21.92 -27.69 26.13
N ASP A 77 21.77 -26.86 25.08
CA ASP A 77 22.55 -26.96 23.82
C ASP A 77 22.14 -25.91 22.76
N THR A 78 23.06 -25.73 21.81
CA THR A 78 23.25 -24.74 20.74
C THR A 78 22.39 -24.84 19.49
N GLU A 79 21.43 -25.73 19.46
CA GLU A 79 20.57 -25.94 18.31
C GLU A 79 19.13 -25.88 18.83
N THR A 80 18.29 -24.93 18.41
CA THR A 80 16.83 -25.13 18.11
C THR A 80 15.89 -23.92 18.30
N ASP A 81 15.38 -23.38 17.19
CA ASP A 81 14.32 -22.34 17.12
C ASP A 81 12.97 -22.90 16.58
N LYS A 82 12.62 -24.17 16.85
CA LYS A 82 11.45 -24.84 16.23
C LYS A 82 10.31 -25.15 17.22
N PHE A 83 9.07 -24.86 16.80
CA PHE A 83 7.84 -25.19 17.52
C PHE A 83 7.00 -26.20 16.72
N TYR A 84 6.24 -27.05 17.41
CA TYR A 84 5.52 -28.17 16.82
C TYR A 84 4.07 -28.21 17.30
N GLN A 85 3.10 -28.13 16.38
CA GLN A 85 1.67 -28.28 16.69
C GLN A 85 1.20 -29.67 16.28
N ILE A 86 0.52 -30.36 17.21
CA ILE A 86 -0.05 -31.69 17.03
C ILE A 86 -1.56 -31.61 17.13
N GLU A 87 -2.28 -32.19 16.16
CA GLU A 87 -3.74 -32.18 16.10
C GLU A 87 -4.32 -33.59 15.94
N SER A 88 -5.30 -33.92 16.80
CA SER A 88 -6.01 -35.18 16.85
C SER A 88 -7.40 -35.08 16.22
N SER A 89 -7.72 -36.03 15.33
CA SER A 89 -9.02 -36.07 14.65
C SER A 89 -10.18 -36.55 15.54
N SER A 90 -9.88 -37.17 16.68
CA SER A 90 -10.88 -37.70 17.61
C SER A 90 -11.14 -36.75 18.79
N ILE A 91 -12.40 -36.65 19.24
CA ILE A 91 -12.86 -35.64 20.21
C ILE A 91 -12.23 -35.75 21.62
N ASN A 92 -11.47 -36.81 21.94
CA ASN A 92 -11.04 -37.12 23.31
C ASN A 92 -9.60 -37.68 23.47
N GLN A 93 -8.69 -37.64 22.48
CA GLN A 93 -7.41 -38.37 22.60
C GLN A 93 -6.24 -37.60 23.22
N ILE A 94 -6.11 -36.28 23.05
CA ILE A 94 -4.93 -35.56 23.59
C ILE A 94 -4.93 -35.48 25.13
N GLN A 95 -6.09 -35.65 25.76
CA GLN A 95 -6.18 -35.75 27.23
C GLN A 95 -5.55 -37.02 27.83
N PHE A 96 -5.32 -38.08 27.04
CA PHE A 96 -4.81 -39.38 27.52
C PHE A 96 -3.41 -39.74 27.02
N LEU A 97 -2.71 -38.80 26.37
CA LEU A 97 -1.28 -38.95 26.15
C LEU A 97 -0.57 -38.87 27.51
N GLU A 98 -0.33 -40.02 28.15
CA GLU A 98 0.71 -40.16 29.19
C GLU A 98 2.06 -39.91 28.51
N LEU A 99 2.39 -38.64 28.35
CA LEU A 99 3.73 -38.22 28.00
C LEU A 99 4.59 -38.42 29.25
N PRO A 100 5.80 -38.99 29.12
CA PRO A 100 6.76 -39.06 30.22
C PRO A 100 6.89 -37.71 30.93
N ASP A 101 7.00 -37.69 32.27
CA ASP A 101 7.12 -36.47 33.09
C ASP A 101 8.20 -35.49 32.58
N SER A 102 9.20 -35.99 31.86
CA SER A 102 10.26 -35.21 31.21
C SER A 102 9.80 -34.34 30.03
N LEU A 103 8.54 -34.44 29.59
CA LEU A 103 7.99 -33.73 28.42
C LEU A 103 6.88 -32.73 28.77
N GLU A 104 6.37 -32.69 30.01
CA GLU A 104 5.36 -31.70 30.40
C GLU A 104 5.88 -30.26 30.27
N SER A 105 7.20 -30.06 30.41
CA SER A 105 7.87 -28.76 30.27
C SER A 105 7.90 -28.21 28.84
N LEU A 106 7.64 -29.04 27.82
CA LEU A 106 7.66 -28.64 26.41
C LEU A 106 6.27 -28.28 25.88
N ILE A 107 5.20 -28.59 26.62
CA ILE A 107 3.82 -28.28 26.23
C ILE A 107 3.52 -26.83 26.59
N LEU A 108 3.50 -25.97 25.58
CA LEU A 108 3.16 -24.56 25.76
C LEU A 108 1.66 -24.35 25.91
N TRP A 109 0.87 -25.21 25.25
CA TRP A 109 -0.58 -25.13 25.24
C TRP A 109 -1.19 -26.47 24.81
N ARG A 110 -2.35 -26.86 25.35
CA ARG A 110 -3.13 -28.01 24.87
C ARG A 110 -4.62 -27.87 25.15
N ASP A 111 -5.44 -28.52 24.32
CA ASP A 111 -6.86 -28.78 24.57
C ASP A 111 -7.22 -30.25 24.33
N LYS A 112 -8.50 -30.58 24.13
CA LYS A 112 -8.97 -31.96 23.91
C LYS A 112 -8.50 -32.58 22.58
N LYS A 113 -8.13 -31.75 21.61
CA LYS A 113 -7.82 -32.12 20.23
C LYS A 113 -6.47 -31.60 19.73
N SER A 114 -5.86 -30.61 20.38
CA SER A 114 -4.60 -30.02 19.91
C SER A 114 -3.58 -29.82 21.04
N ALA A 115 -2.29 -29.87 20.72
CA ALA A 115 -1.20 -29.53 21.62
C ALA A 115 -0.08 -28.77 20.86
N LEU A 116 0.50 -27.76 21.50
CA LEU A 116 1.65 -27.01 21.02
C LEU A 116 2.87 -27.36 21.86
N LEU A 117 3.93 -27.79 21.19
CA LEU A 117 5.18 -28.26 21.76
C LEU A 117 6.33 -27.35 21.32
N ARG A 118 7.25 -27.06 22.24
CA ARG A 118 8.54 -26.46 21.89
C ARG A 118 9.54 -27.59 21.63
N ASN A 119 10.05 -27.65 20.42
CA ASN A 119 11.20 -28.47 20.01
C ASN A 119 11.30 -29.93 20.57
N PRO A 120 10.38 -30.86 20.22
CA PRO A 120 10.50 -32.26 20.57
C PRO A 120 11.51 -33.00 19.66
N PRO A 121 12.27 -33.99 20.19
CA PRO A 121 13.13 -34.88 19.43
C PRO A 121 12.42 -35.63 18.29
N TYR A 122 13.14 -35.88 17.20
CA TYR A 122 12.64 -36.59 16.01
C TYR A 122 12.00 -37.95 16.35
N ASP A 123 12.63 -38.71 17.24
CA ASP A 123 12.17 -40.04 17.69
C ASP A 123 10.85 -39.97 18.50
N ILE A 124 10.57 -38.82 19.13
CA ILE A 124 9.33 -38.57 19.86
C ILE A 124 8.18 -38.29 18.90
N LEU A 125 8.45 -37.54 17.82
CA LEU A 125 7.48 -37.34 16.73
C LEU A 125 7.14 -38.66 16.03
N GLU A 126 8.13 -39.55 15.82
CA GLU A 126 7.90 -40.91 15.33
C GLU A 126 7.04 -41.73 16.30
N THR A 127 7.30 -41.66 17.62
CA THR A 127 6.55 -42.41 18.62
C THR A 127 5.08 -41.99 18.71
N ILE A 128 4.79 -40.69 18.58
CA ILE A 128 3.42 -40.15 18.56
C ILE A 128 2.69 -40.58 17.28
N SER A 129 3.35 -40.47 16.11
CA SER A 129 2.77 -40.89 14.83
C SER A 129 2.55 -42.41 14.71
N ALA A 130 3.33 -43.23 15.43
CA ALA A 130 3.29 -44.69 15.32
C ALA A 130 2.27 -45.38 16.27
N ARG A 131 1.78 -44.71 17.32
CA ARG A 131 0.89 -45.32 18.33
C ARG A 131 -0.54 -44.82 18.39
N TYR A 132 -0.87 -43.68 17.78
CA TYR A 132 -2.23 -43.14 17.79
C TYR A 132 -2.63 -42.73 16.37
N PHE A 133 -3.63 -43.39 15.81
CA PHE A 133 -4.00 -43.20 14.40
C PHE A 133 -4.63 -41.82 14.16
N THR A 134 -4.14 -41.15 13.10
CA THR A 134 -4.63 -39.95 12.39
C THR A 134 -4.33 -38.58 13.02
N GLU A 135 -3.05 -38.17 13.01
CA GLU A 135 -2.65 -36.83 13.47
C GLU A 135 -1.77 -36.06 12.46
N ARG A 136 -1.89 -34.73 12.46
CA ARG A 136 -1.09 -33.77 11.68
C ARG A 136 -0.04 -33.15 12.61
N ILE A 137 1.24 -33.19 12.23
CA ILE A 137 2.36 -32.57 12.96
C ILE A 137 2.89 -31.41 12.11
N LEU A 138 2.84 -30.18 12.62
CA LEU A 138 3.29 -28.96 11.91
C LEU A 138 4.48 -28.34 12.65
N CYS A 139 5.57 -28.04 11.95
CA CYS A 139 6.80 -27.46 12.50
C CYS A 139 6.99 -26.01 12.04
N TYR A 140 7.30 -25.08 12.94
CA TYR A 140 7.45 -23.64 12.65
C TYR A 140 8.81 -23.08 13.14
N PRO A 141 9.54 -22.29 12.34
CA PRO A 141 10.59 -21.38 12.83
C PRO A 141 10.00 -20.02 13.25
N TYR A 142 10.43 -19.44 14.37
CA TYR A 142 9.90 -18.15 14.88
C TYR A 142 10.86 -16.96 14.72
N ARG A 143 10.32 -15.75 14.49
CA ARG A 143 10.96 -14.45 14.77
C ARG A 143 9.96 -13.47 15.40
N PRO A 144 10.37 -12.67 16.41
CA PRO A 144 9.47 -11.75 17.09
C PRO A 144 9.48 -10.35 16.45
N HIS A 145 8.29 -9.83 16.13
CA HIS A 145 8.01 -8.39 16.21
C HIS A 145 6.53 -8.16 16.57
N GLY A 146 6.31 -7.13 17.40
CA GLY A 146 5.01 -6.46 17.58
C GLY A 146 4.08 -7.12 18.59
N ASN A 147 3.81 -6.42 19.68
CA ASN A 147 2.71 -6.74 20.60
C ASN A 147 1.38 -6.64 19.83
N GLU A 148 0.81 -7.78 19.42
CA GLU A 148 -0.60 -8.15 19.50
C GLU A 148 -0.84 -9.43 18.66
N SER A 149 -1.84 -10.19 19.07
CA SER A 149 -2.07 -11.60 18.77
C SER A 149 -2.01 -12.01 17.29
N LEU A 150 -1.35 -13.16 17.03
CA LEU A 150 -1.58 -13.99 15.85
C LEU A 150 -3.08 -14.04 15.49
N PRO A 151 -3.51 -13.67 14.27
CA PRO A 151 -4.74 -14.19 13.72
C PRO A 151 -4.51 -15.67 13.41
N SER A 152 -4.61 -16.48 14.46
CA SER A 152 -4.70 -17.93 14.40
C SER A 152 -6.12 -18.32 14.00
N ARG A 153 -6.51 -17.97 12.78
CA ARG A 153 -7.54 -18.70 12.04
C ARG A 153 -6.85 -19.40 10.88
N ASN A 154 -6.42 -20.62 11.15
CA ASN A 154 -6.49 -21.74 10.24
C ASN A 154 -6.35 -21.40 8.74
N LEU A 155 -5.12 -21.23 8.24
CA LEU A 155 -4.79 -21.72 6.89
C LEU A 155 -4.85 -23.26 6.94
N HIS A 156 -6.05 -23.80 7.16
CA HIS A 156 -6.39 -25.12 6.70
C HIS A 156 -6.55 -25.01 5.19
N LEU A 157 -5.44 -24.94 4.46
CA LEU A 157 -5.41 -25.18 3.02
C LEU A 157 -5.82 -26.65 2.82
N LYS A 158 -7.12 -26.90 2.87
CA LYS A 158 -7.67 -28.22 2.65
C LYS A 158 -7.57 -28.48 1.16
N LYS A 159 -6.78 -29.48 0.80
CA LYS A 159 -6.86 -30.15 -0.50
C LYS A 159 -8.27 -30.74 -0.65
N PHE A 160 -9.22 -29.94 -1.12
CA PHE A 160 -10.40 -30.47 -1.76
C PHE A 160 -10.17 -30.35 -3.25
N ARG A 161 -10.02 -31.49 -3.93
CA ARG A 161 -10.41 -31.58 -5.34
C ARG A 161 -11.90 -31.33 -5.41
N SER A 162 -12.28 -30.06 -5.40
CA SER A 162 -13.63 -29.65 -5.72
C SER A 162 -13.73 -29.67 -7.22
N GLY A 163 -14.58 -30.53 -7.79
CA GLY A 163 -14.90 -30.47 -9.22
C GLY A 163 -15.37 -29.07 -9.66
N ILE A 164 -15.84 -28.24 -8.70
CA ILE A 164 -16.19 -26.85 -8.93
C ILE A 164 -14.95 -26.00 -9.25
N ILE A 165 -13.84 -26.16 -8.53
CA ILE A 165 -12.61 -25.40 -8.80
C ILE A 165 -12.05 -25.77 -10.19
N GLN A 166 -12.05 -27.06 -10.52
CA GLN A 166 -11.68 -27.50 -11.87
C GLN A 166 -12.61 -26.87 -12.92
N SER A 167 -13.93 -26.83 -12.68
CA SER A 167 -14.88 -26.19 -13.58
C SER A 167 -14.65 -24.68 -13.73
N ILE A 168 -14.22 -23.98 -12.67
CA ILE A 168 -13.88 -22.55 -12.71
C ILE A 168 -12.66 -22.35 -13.61
N ILE A 169 -11.56 -23.06 -13.36
CA ILE A 169 -10.33 -22.88 -14.14
C ILE A 169 -10.48 -23.37 -15.58
N ASP A 170 -11.34 -24.36 -15.85
CA ASP A 170 -11.64 -24.79 -17.22
C ASP A 170 -12.49 -23.75 -17.99
N SER A 171 -13.16 -22.84 -17.28
CA SER A 171 -13.96 -21.76 -17.85
C SER A 171 -13.15 -20.53 -18.28
N VAL A 172 -11.85 -20.49 -17.97
CA VAL A 172 -10.92 -19.45 -18.45
C VAL A 172 -10.74 -19.57 -19.97
N LYS A 173 -11.14 -18.53 -20.70
CA LYS A 173 -11.09 -18.47 -22.16
C LYS A 173 -10.12 -17.41 -22.66
N LEU A 174 -9.29 -17.79 -23.62
CA LEU A 174 -8.38 -16.86 -24.30
C LEU A 174 -9.12 -15.70 -24.97
N ASP A 175 -10.28 -15.95 -25.57
CA ASP A 175 -11.05 -14.90 -26.24
C ASP A 175 -11.44 -13.75 -25.28
N GLU A 176 -11.76 -14.04 -24.01
CA GLU A 176 -12.11 -13.02 -23.02
C GLU A 176 -10.88 -12.23 -22.55
N LEU A 177 -9.73 -12.92 -22.41
CA LEU A 177 -8.45 -12.30 -22.08
C LEU A 177 -8.01 -11.34 -23.20
N TYR A 178 -7.97 -11.83 -24.45
CA TYR A 178 -7.61 -11.02 -25.61
C TYR A 178 -8.59 -9.87 -25.86
N TYR A 179 -9.90 -10.09 -25.63
CA TYR A 179 -10.90 -9.04 -25.73
C TYR A 179 -10.60 -7.88 -24.79
N THR A 180 -10.18 -8.17 -23.55
CA THR A 180 -9.84 -7.11 -22.59
C THR A 180 -8.53 -6.44 -22.97
N GLN A 181 -7.52 -7.24 -23.31
CA GLN A 181 -6.16 -6.79 -23.54
C GLN A 181 -6.00 -5.94 -24.82
N GLN A 182 -6.69 -6.27 -25.92
CA GLN A 182 -6.64 -5.47 -27.17
C GLN A 182 -7.09 -4.01 -26.99
N HIS A 183 -7.99 -3.77 -26.03
CA HIS A 183 -8.47 -2.44 -25.70
C HIS A 183 -7.49 -1.70 -24.78
N LEU A 184 -6.91 -2.39 -23.80
CA LEU A 184 -5.87 -1.85 -22.91
C LEU A 184 -4.60 -1.46 -23.68
N THR A 185 -4.22 -2.22 -24.70
CA THR A 185 -3.04 -1.93 -25.53
C THR A 185 -3.27 -0.84 -26.58
N GLY A 186 -4.52 -0.40 -26.76
CA GLY A 186 -4.90 0.54 -27.82
C GLY A 186 -4.82 -0.04 -29.23
N GLU A 187 -4.72 -1.37 -29.37
CA GLU A 187 -4.76 -2.05 -30.67
C GLU A 187 -6.18 -2.05 -31.26
N GLU A 188 -7.21 -2.02 -30.42
CA GLU A 188 -8.61 -1.85 -30.83
C GLU A 188 -9.32 -0.79 -29.97
N PRO A 189 -10.14 0.09 -30.57
CA PRO A 189 -10.92 1.07 -29.82
C PRO A 189 -12.06 0.42 -29.03
N PHE A 190 -12.49 1.06 -27.94
CA PHE A 190 -13.62 0.62 -27.11
C PHE A 190 -14.74 1.68 -27.10
N TRP A 191 -15.98 1.25 -26.84
CA TRP A 191 -17.12 2.17 -26.72
C TRP A 191 -17.27 2.65 -25.28
N ASN A 192 -17.14 3.95 -25.03
CA ASN A 192 -17.22 4.52 -23.67
C ASN A 192 -18.64 4.91 -23.21
N GLY A 193 -19.67 4.46 -23.93
CA GLY A 193 -21.07 4.86 -23.70
C GLY A 193 -21.55 6.00 -24.60
N THR A 194 -20.66 6.85 -25.12
CA THR A 194 -21.00 8.01 -25.95
C THR A 194 -20.35 8.00 -27.34
N GLN A 195 -19.10 7.57 -27.42
CA GLN A 195 -18.33 7.46 -28.65
C GLN A 195 -17.32 6.31 -28.54
N TYR A 196 -16.70 5.96 -29.66
CA TYR A 196 -15.51 5.11 -29.63
C TYR A 196 -14.31 5.93 -29.16
N ASP A 197 -13.54 5.36 -28.25
CA ASP A 197 -12.30 5.90 -27.72
C ASP A 197 -11.18 4.87 -27.87
N SER A 198 -9.92 5.30 -27.75
CA SER A 198 -8.76 4.41 -27.77
C SER A 198 -7.77 4.83 -26.68
N ILE A 199 -7.12 3.85 -26.07
CA ILE A 199 -6.10 4.04 -25.02
C ILE A 199 -4.75 4.02 -25.72
N MET A 200 -4.25 5.18 -26.14
CA MET A 200 -2.98 5.22 -26.90
C MET A 200 -1.76 4.99 -26.00
N THR A 201 -1.85 5.38 -24.74
CA THR A 201 -0.82 5.15 -23.72
C THR A 201 -1.47 4.95 -22.36
N ARG A 202 -0.91 4.04 -21.57
CA ARG A 202 -1.25 3.83 -20.15
C ARG A 202 -0.18 4.39 -19.22
N TYR A 203 0.63 5.35 -19.68
CA TYR A 203 1.61 6.02 -18.82
C TYR A 203 0.92 6.91 -17.79
N SER A 204 1.26 6.77 -16.51
CA SER A 204 0.52 7.41 -15.40
C SER A 204 0.55 8.93 -15.41
N TYR A 205 1.55 9.57 -16.03
CA TYR A 205 1.58 11.03 -16.21
C TYR A 205 0.82 11.51 -17.47
N SER A 206 0.23 10.61 -18.25
CA SER A 206 -0.58 10.94 -19.41
C SER A 206 -2.05 11.08 -19.03
N ILE A 207 -2.75 12.04 -19.64
CA ILE A 207 -4.22 12.16 -19.53
C ILE A 207 -4.96 10.91 -20.06
N GLU A 208 -4.32 10.10 -20.89
CA GLU A 208 -4.91 8.86 -21.43
C GLU A 208 -5.06 7.77 -20.35
N ILE A 209 -4.37 7.85 -19.21
CA ILE A 209 -4.52 6.89 -18.10
C ILE A 209 -5.97 6.82 -17.61
N TYR A 210 -6.70 7.94 -17.63
CA TYR A 210 -8.12 7.99 -17.26
C TYR A 210 -9.02 7.21 -18.21
N LYS A 211 -8.60 7.02 -19.47
CA LYS A 211 -9.36 6.17 -20.39
C LYS A 211 -9.21 4.70 -20.02
N ALA A 212 -8.02 4.28 -19.58
CA ALA A 212 -7.81 2.95 -19.01
C ALA A 212 -8.64 2.76 -17.74
N GLU A 213 -8.60 3.73 -16.81
CA GLU A 213 -9.44 3.71 -15.61
C GLU A 213 -10.93 3.54 -15.95
N ASN A 214 -11.44 4.37 -16.87
CA ASN A 214 -12.85 4.33 -17.28
C ASN A 214 -13.21 3.02 -17.97
N TYR A 215 -12.32 2.48 -18.81
CA TYR A 215 -12.55 1.21 -19.47
C TYR A 215 -12.64 0.06 -18.46
N ILE A 216 -11.66 -0.03 -17.55
CA ILE A 216 -11.63 -1.05 -16.49
C ILE A 216 -12.87 -0.95 -15.60
N GLN A 217 -13.20 0.25 -15.15
CA GLN A 217 -14.40 0.50 -14.35
C GLN A 217 -15.65 0.00 -15.06
N MET A 218 -15.83 0.35 -16.34
CA MET A 218 -16.98 -0.08 -17.14
C MET A 218 -17.06 -1.62 -17.24
N ARG A 219 -15.93 -2.29 -17.45
CA ARG A 219 -15.88 -3.76 -17.54
C ARG A 219 -16.31 -4.44 -16.25
N LEU A 220 -15.85 -3.94 -15.10
CA LEU A 220 -16.23 -4.48 -13.79
C LEU A 220 -17.70 -4.15 -13.45
N GLU A 221 -18.19 -2.96 -13.77
CA GLU A 221 -19.59 -2.58 -13.55
C GLU A 221 -20.57 -3.38 -14.43
N GLU A 222 -20.18 -3.75 -15.66
CA GLU A 222 -20.94 -4.65 -16.53
C GLU A 222 -21.16 -6.04 -15.90
N MET A 223 -20.25 -6.46 -15.02
CA MET A 223 -20.32 -7.70 -14.26
C MET A 223 -21.12 -7.55 -12.95
N GLY A 224 -21.60 -6.35 -12.64
CA GLY A 224 -22.43 -6.05 -11.48
C GLY A 224 -21.67 -5.61 -10.23
N TYR A 225 -20.37 -5.34 -10.35
CA TYR A 225 -19.59 -4.77 -9.25
C TYR A 225 -19.87 -3.28 -9.08
N ILE A 226 -19.75 -2.80 -7.84
CA ILE A 226 -19.53 -1.39 -7.55
C ILE A 226 -18.02 -1.22 -7.45
N VAL A 227 -17.44 -0.36 -8.28
CA VAL A 227 -16.00 -0.11 -8.29
C VAL A 227 -15.67 1.06 -7.36
N GLU A 228 -14.88 0.78 -6.34
CA GLU A 228 -14.35 1.78 -5.41
C GLU A 228 -13.08 2.39 -5.98
N LYS A 229 -13.02 3.72 -6.04
CA LYS A 229 -11.83 4.47 -6.44
C LYS A 229 -11.06 4.91 -5.20
N HIS A 230 -9.79 4.52 -5.12
CA HIS A 230 -8.86 4.95 -4.08
C HIS A 230 -7.87 5.97 -4.66
N PRO A 231 -8.12 7.28 -4.48
CA PRO A 231 -7.28 8.33 -5.05
C PRO A 231 -5.92 8.42 -4.35
N PHE A 232 -4.85 8.61 -5.13
CA PHE A 232 -3.48 8.87 -4.66
C PHE A 232 -2.75 9.85 -5.59
N SER A 233 -1.65 10.46 -5.14
CA SER A 233 -0.88 11.42 -5.95
C SER A 233 0.48 10.84 -6.33
N THR A 234 0.96 11.13 -7.54
CA THR A 234 2.32 10.76 -7.98
C THR A 234 3.37 11.79 -7.62
N SER A 235 2.99 12.92 -7.03
CA SER A 235 3.89 14.02 -6.67
C SER A 235 4.06 14.11 -5.16
N SER A 236 5.30 14.08 -4.71
CA SER A 236 5.61 14.39 -3.31
C SER A 236 5.35 15.86 -3.00
N LEU A 237 4.67 16.14 -1.88
CA LEU A 237 4.32 17.48 -1.42
C LEU A 237 5.24 17.85 -0.25
N ASN A 238 6.29 18.60 -0.57
CA ASN A 238 7.41 18.82 0.34
C ASN A 238 7.11 19.83 1.45
N ASP A 239 6.20 20.79 1.22
CA ASP A 239 5.91 21.83 2.19
C ASP A 239 4.46 22.34 2.09
N VAL A 240 3.88 22.68 3.22
CA VAL A 240 2.54 23.26 3.37
C VAL A 240 2.61 24.39 4.39
N GLN A 241 2.17 25.59 4.01
CA GLN A 241 2.08 26.71 4.94
C GLN A 241 0.88 27.61 4.66
N PHE A 242 0.21 28.04 5.73
CA PHE A 242 -0.83 29.06 5.71
C PHE A 242 -0.32 30.39 6.26
N VAL A 243 -1.03 31.47 5.91
CA VAL A 243 -0.67 32.82 6.34
C VAL A 243 -0.83 32.96 7.85
N THR A 244 0.23 33.37 8.54
CA THR A 244 0.16 33.61 9.99
C THR A 244 -0.94 34.61 10.34
N GLY A 245 -1.83 34.23 11.27
CA GLY A 245 -2.91 35.08 11.76
C GLY A 245 -4.22 35.02 10.97
N GLU A 246 -4.30 34.24 9.87
CA GLU A 246 -5.57 33.93 9.20
C GLU A 246 -5.60 32.49 8.68
N THR A 247 -6.78 31.88 8.63
CA THR A 247 -6.92 30.45 8.30
C THR A 247 -7.35 30.17 6.87
N ASN A 248 -7.49 31.20 6.02
CA ASN A 248 -8.12 31.04 4.70
C ASN A 248 -7.10 30.84 3.57
N SER A 249 -5.96 31.53 3.64
CA SER A 249 -4.97 31.52 2.57
C SER A 249 -3.77 30.66 2.94
N GLY A 250 -3.40 29.77 2.03
CA GLY A 250 -2.26 28.88 2.20
C GLY A 250 -1.82 28.26 0.89
N TRP A 251 -0.65 27.64 0.92
CA TRP A 251 0.01 27.05 -0.23
C TRP A 251 0.59 25.70 0.12
N ILE A 252 0.63 24.82 -0.88
CA ILE A 252 1.36 23.55 -0.84
C ILE A 252 2.30 23.54 -2.04
N VAL A 253 3.55 23.13 -1.81
CA VAL A 253 4.54 22.97 -2.88
C VAL A 253 5.10 21.56 -2.90
N GLY A 254 5.52 21.11 -4.07
CA GLY A 254 6.01 19.76 -4.26
C GLY A 254 6.85 19.59 -5.51
N GLU A 255 6.90 18.37 -6.01
CA GLU A 255 7.48 18.07 -7.31
C GLU A 255 6.72 18.80 -8.42
N GLU A 256 7.39 19.79 -9.03
CA GLU A 256 6.92 20.58 -10.19
C GLU A 256 5.71 21.49 -9.95
N ILE A 257 5.06 21.41 -8.79
CA ILE A 257 3.75 22.04 -8.59
C ILE A 257 3.67 22.97 -7.38
N ILE A 258 2.86 24.02 -7.54
CA ILE A 258 2.36 24.88 -6.48
C ILE A 258 0.82 24.86 -6.49
N TYR A 259 0.24 24.46 -5.37
CA TYR A 259 -1.18 24.61 -5.08
C TYR A 259 -1.42 25.82 -4.18
N GLY A 260 -2.55 26.49 -4.34
CA GLY A 260 -3.01 27.53 -3.42
C GLY A 260 -4.47 27.35 -3.02
N THR A 261 -4.80 27.80 -1.82
CA THR A 261 -6.16 27.87 -1.28
C THR A 261 -6.49 29.27 -0.79
N SER A 262 -7.78 29.59 -0.81
CA SER A 262 -8.33 30.84 -0.27
C SER A 262 -9.54 30.63 0.65
N ASP A 263 -9.85 29.38 0.98
CA ASP A 263 -10.99 28.96 1.80
C ASP A 263 -10.59 28.03 2.97
N GLY A 264 -9.31 28.04 3.32
CA GLY A 264 -8.75 27.25 4.41
C GLY A 264 -8.57 25.77 4.06
N GLY A 265 -8.24 25.50 2.79
CA GLY A 265 -7.97 24.16 2.28
C GLY A 265 -9.22 23.30 2.08
N GLN A 266 -10.41 23.91 1.99
CA GLN A 266 -11.61 23.20 1.52
C GLN A 266 -11.47 22.89 0.04
N THR A 267 -10.99 23.86 -0.74
CA THR A 267 -10.62 23.70 -2.14
C THR A 267 -9.21 24.23 -2.38
N TRP A 268 -8.54 23.62 -3.35
CA TRP A 268 -7.22 24.00 -3.81
C TRP A 268 -7.30 24.32 -5.31
N SER A 269 -6.36 25.13 -5.80
CA SER A 269 -6.16 25.38 -7.23
C SER A 269 -4.69 25.24 -7.60
N ILE A 270 -4.40 24.75 -8.81
CA ILE A 270 -3.04 24.74 -9.35
C ILE A 270 -2.72 26.16 -9.75
N GLN A 271 -1.71 26.72 -9.10
CA GLN A 271 -1.28 28.10 -9.33
C GLN A 271 -0.03 28.18 -10.21
N TYR A 272 0.79 27.12 -10.19
CA TYR A 272 1.98 27.02 -11.02
C TYR A 272 2.35 25.56 -11.27
N ARG A 273 2.84 25.28 -12.48
CA ARG A 273 3.48 24.01 -12.86
C ARG A 273 4.76 24.32 -13.63
N ASP A 274 5.87 23.75 -13.16
CA ASP A 274 7.14 23.81 -13.87
C ASP A 274 7.20 22.71 -14.94
N ASN A 275 7.61 23.08 -16.16
CA ASN A 275 7.69 22.13 -17.27
C ASN A 275 9.08 21.46 -17.41
N LEU A 276 10.02 21.79 -16.53
CA LEU A 276 11.40 21.31 -16.56
C LEU A 276 11.71 20.32 -15.44
N GLY A 277 10.73 19.96 -14.62
CA GLY A 277 10.93 18.98 -13.55
C GLY A 277 11.40 19.57 -12.23
N VAL A 278 11.27 20.88 -12.00
CA VAL A 278 11.82 21.49 -10.77
C VAL A 278 11.06 21.03 -9.54
N ASN A 279 11.78 20.43 -8.59
CA ASN A 279 11.24 20.08 -7.28
C ASN A 279 11.29 21.31 -6.34
N PHE A 280 10.12 21.80 -5.91
CA PHE A 280 10.00 22.90 -4.94
C PHE A 280 10.11 22.36 -3.51
N ARG A 281 11.04 22.89 -2.72
CA ARG A 281 11.42 22.32 -1.42
C ARG A 281 10.75 23.00 -0.23
N SER A 282 10.52 24.31 -0.31
CA SER A 282 9.87 25.05 0.77
C SER A 282 9.08 26.25 0.23
N ILE A 283 8.05 26.66 0.97
CA ILE A 283 7.18 27.79 0.71
C ILE A 283 7.03 28.65 1.97
N PHE A 284 7.14 29.97 1.82
CA PHE A 284 6.87 30.91 2.91
C PHE A 284 5.83 31.96 2.49
N PRO A 285 4.63 31.96 3.10
CA PRO A 285 3.62 33.00 2.90
C PRO A 285 3.92 34.21 3.78
N VAL A 286 4.28 35.34 3.16
CA VAL A 286 4.46 36.62 3.87
C VAL A 286 3.11 37.22 4.25
N ASN A 287 2.12 37.08 3.39
CA ASN A 287 0.71 37.42 3.61
C ASN A 287 -0.16 36.74 2.54
N ASN A 288 -1.47 36.98 2.53
CA ASN A 288 -2.40 36.40 1.53
C ASN A 288 -2.16 36.81 0.07
N LYS A 289 -1.22 37.72 -0.22
CA LYS A 289 -0.84 38.11 -1.58
C LYS A 289 0.58 37.74 -1.94
N ILE A 290 1.49 37.77 -0.98
CA ILE A 290 2.93 37.61 -1.20
C ILE A 290 3.39 36.29 -0.59
N ALA A 291 3.96 35.42 -1.42
CA ALA A 291 4.60 34.19 -0.99
C ALA A 291 5.84 33.91 -1.85
N TYR A 292 6.79 33.17 -1.28
CA TYR A 292 8.04 32.78 -1.93
C TYR A 292 8.24 31.28 -1.82
N THR A 293 8.57 30.62 -2.94
CA THR A 293 9.03 29.23 -2.92
C THR A 293 10.45 29.11 -3.45
N VAL A 294 11.19 28.15 -2.93
CA VAL A 294 12.56 27.82 -3.32
C VAL A 294 12.68 26.34 -3.66
N GLY A 295 13.66 25.98 -4.47
CA GLY A 295 13.85 24.58 -4.83
C GLY A 295 15.15 24.30 -5.57
N GLU A 296 15.08 23.29 -6.43
CA GLU A 296 16.25 22.79 -7.14
C GLU A 296 16.85 23.80 -8.14
N ASN A 297 18.13 23.62 -8.44
CA ASN A 297 18.86 24.42 -9.44
C ASN A 297 18.85 25.94 -9.18
N GLY A 298 18.77 26.35 -7.91
CA GLY A 298 18.75 27.75 -7.50
C GLY A 298 17.39 28.43 -7.74
N THR A 299 16.32 27.66 -7.91
CA THR A 299 15.00 28.21 -8.22
C THR A 299 14.46 29.03 -7.05
N ILE A 300 14.03 30.26 -7.36
CA ILE A 300 13.31 31.15 -6.45
C ILE A 300 12.12 31.71 -7.22
N LEU A 301 10.89 31.44 -6.76
CA LEU A 301 9.68 32.03 -7.33
C LEU A 301 8.99 32.92 -6.28
N LYS A 302 8.35 33.99 -6.76
CA LYS A 302 7.58 34.93 -5.94
C LYS A 302 6.21 35.16 -6.57
N THR A 303 5.18 35.18 -5.74
CA THR A 303 3.89 35.80 -6.10
C THR A 303 3.67 37.11 -5.35
N SER A 304 2.84 38.00 -5.89
CA SER A 304 2.39 39.23 -5.24
C SER A 304 0.90 39.51 -5.40
N ASP A 305 0.16 38.53 -5.93
CA ASP A 305 -1.25 38.58 -6.24
C ASP A 305 -2.03 37.35 -5.75
N GLY A 306 -1.51 36.70 -4.69
CA GLY A 306 -2.13 35.52 -4.07
C GLY A 306 -1.94 34.25 -4.90
N GLY A 307 -0.90 34.23 -5.74
CA GLY A 307 -0.55 33.09 -6.58
C GLY A 307 -1.34 33.01 -7.89
N SER A 308 -1.95 34.11 -8.33
CA SER A 308 -2.48 34.17 -9.70
C SER A 308 -1.35 34.16 -10.73
N ILE A 309 -0.20 34.76 -10.38
CA ILE A 309 1.03 34.73 -11.17
C ILE A 309 2.23 34.48 -10.25
N TRP A 310 3.13 33.61 -10.71
CA TRP A 310 4.43 33.34 -10.09
C TRP A 310 5.56 33.83 -10.99
N HIS A 311 6.43 34.68 -10.45
CA HIS A 311 7.58 35.27 -11.13
C HIS A 311 8.89 34.69 -10.62
N SER A 312 9.71 34.16 -11.53
CA SER A 312 11.08 33.77 -11.21
C SER A 312 11.91 34.97 -10.78
N GLN A 313 12.65 34.82 -9.69
CA GLN A 313 13.62 35.79 -9.20
C GLN A 313 15.05 35.38 -9.62
N VAL A 314 15.93 36.36 -9.77
CA VAL A 314 17.34 36.08 -10.10
C VAL A 314 18.04 35.54 -8.85
N SER A 315 18.40 34.27 -8.87
CA SER A 315 19.28 33.66 -7.88
C SER A 315 20.76 33.90 -8.23
N PRO A 316 21.61 34.24 -7.26
CA PRO A 316 23.06 34.35 -7.48
C PRO A 316 23.75 32.98 -7.55
N VAL A 317 23.02 31.87 -7.37
CA VAL A 317 23.57 30.51 -7.33
C VAL A 317 22.69 29.54 -8.16
N TYR A 318 23.28 28.42 -8.58
CA TYR A 318 22.63 27.36 -9.37
C TYR A 318 22.53 26.02 -8.62
N ILE A 319 22.62 26.05 -7.29
CA ILE A 319 22.57 24.86 -6.42
C ILE A 319 21.19 24.73 -5.78
N HIS A 320 20.87 23.57 -5.22
CA HIS A 320 19.59 23.34 -4.56
C HIS A 320 19.42 24.24 -3.31
N LEU A 321 18.24 24.84 -3.20
CA LEU A 321 17.79 25.64 -2.07
C LEU A 321 16.72 24.82 -1.32
N PHE A 322 16.75 24.84 0.02
CA PHE A 322 15.97 23.93 0.84
C PHE A 322 14.99 24.63 1.78
N GLY A 323 15.38 25.76 2.40
CA GLY A 323 14.54 26.50 3.34
C GLY A 323 14.44 27.98 2.98
N VAL A 324 13.29 28.58 3.25
CA VAL A 324 13.03 30.01 3.04
C VAL A 324 12.28 30.60 4.24
N TYR A 325 12.70 31.78 4.69
CA TYR A 325 12.07 32.49 5.80
C TYR A 325 12.00 33.99 5.50
N PHE A 326 10.86 34.63 5.81
CA PHE A 326 10.73 36.09 5.77
C PHE A 326 10.32 36.65 7.12
N HIS A 327 10.98 37.75 7.53
CA HIS A 327 10.59 38.51 8.71
C HIS A 327 9.45 39.49 8.41
N ASP A 328 9.48 40.07 7.20
CA ASP A 328 8.48 41.01 6.68
C ASP A 328 8.48 40.98 5.14
N GLU A 329 7.76 41.89 4.49
CA GLU A 329 7.67 41.96 3.02
C GLU A 329 8.97 42.37 2.30
N TYR A 330 9.99 42.81 3.03
CA TYR A 330 11.26 43.30 2.50
C TYR A 330 12.44 42.39 2.84
N ILE A 331 12.47 41.84 4.06
CA ILE A 331 13.63 41.14 4.61
C ILE A 331 13.35 39.64 4.70
N GLY A 332 14.18 38.85 4.00
CA GLY A 332 14.10 37.39 4.02
C GLY A 332 15.43 36.70 3.74
N TRP A 333 15.48 35.41 4.08
CA TRP A 333 16.65 34.56 3.96
C TRP A 333 16.28 33.23 3.31
N ILE A 334 17.24 32.64 2.60
CA ILE A 334 17.13 31.32 1.98
C ILE A 334 18.39 30.54 2.35
N CYS A 335 18.26 29.25 2.67
CA CYS A 335 19.39 28.35 2.86
C CYS A 335 19.44 27.24 1.81
N GLY A 336 20.61 26.67 1.59
CA GLY A 336 20.77 25.64 0.57
C GLY A 336 22.05 24.82 0.66
N ASP A 337 22.35 24.17 -0.46
CA ASP A 337 23.55 23.37 -0.64
C ASP A 337 24.85 24.16 -0.42
N SER A 338 25.95 23.44 -0.19
CA SER A 338 27.28 24.05 -0.04
C SER A 338 27.38 25.15 1.03
N GLY A 339 26.57 25.09 2.10
CA GLY A 339 26.52 26.09 3.16
C GLY A 339 25.92 27.43 2.74
N THR A 340 25.13 27.46 1.67
CA THR A 340 24.61 28.72 1.11
C THR A 340 23.57 29.36 2.01
N ILE A 341 23.75 30.66 2.23
CA ILE A 341 22.72 31.57 2.76
C ILE A 341 22.58 32.73 1.79
N LEU A 342 21.35 33.01 1.34
CA LEU A 342 21.00 34.20 0.58
C LEU A 342 20.16 35.11 1.44
N LYS A 343 20.33 36.43 1.29
CA LYS A 343 19.55 37.46 1.98
C LYS A 343 18.97 38.44 0.97
N THR A 344 17.75 38.88 1.23
CA THR A 344 17.15 40.05 0.57
C THR A 344 16.75 41.09 1.61
N THR A 345 16.79 42.37 1.20
CA THR A 345 16.29 43.51 2.00
C THR A 345 15.36 44.41 1.20
N ASN A 346 14.92 43.94 0.02
CA ASN A 346 14.06 44.67 -0.90
C ASN A 346 12.96 43.76 -1.49
N GLY A 347 12.53 42.74 -0.75
CA GLY A 347 11.44 41.87 -1.13
C GLY A 347 11.78 41.00 -2.34
N GLY A 348 13.00 40.50 -2.42
CA GLY A 348 13.44 39.56 -3.45
C GLY A 348 13.83 40.18 -4.79
N GLN A 349 13.78 41.52 -4.94
CA GLN A 349 14.27 42.18 -6.16
C GLN A 349 15.75 41.86 -6.41
N THR A 350 16.52 41.75 -5.32
CA THR A 350 17.89 41.25 -5.34
C THR A 350 18.15 40.31 -4.17
N TRP A 351 18.88 39.23 -4.45
CA TRP A 351 19.39 38.28 -3.46
C TRP A 351 20.91 38.36 -3.41
N ILE A 352 21.47 38.46 -2.21
CA ILE A 352 22.92 38.56 -1.96
C ILE A 352 23.35 37.37 -1.13
N GLY A 353 24.41 36.68 -1.54
CA GLY A 353 24.99 35.58 -0.77
C GLY A 353 25.75 36.07 0.46
N SER A 354 25.57 35.40 1.59
CA SER A 354 26.33 35.61 2.83
C SER A 354 27.52 34.67 2.92
N ASN A 355 28.62 35.13 3.54
CA ASN A 355 29.72 34.24 3.90
C ASN A 355 29.32 33.41 5.12
N THR A 356 29.43 32.08 5.01
CA THR A 356 29.12 31.15 6.09
C THR A 356 30.37 30.37 6.53
N PRO A 357 30.44 29.92 7.80
CA PRO A 357 31.58 29.18 8.32
C PRO A 357 31.53 27.68 7.97
N THR A 358 30.74 27.28 6.98
CA THR A 358 30.49 25.87 6.64
C THR A 358 30.26 25.72 5.13
N THR A 359 30.55 24.52 4.63
CA THR A 359 30.16 24.09 3.28
C THR A 359 29.16 22.93 3.31
N SER A 360 28.72 22.51 4.50
CA SER A 360 27.69 21.48 4.63
C SER A 360 26.34 22.03 4.17
N ARG A 361 25.53 21.17 3.54
CA ARG A 361 24.14 21.49 3.13
C ARG A 361 23.34 21.98 4.33
N LEU A 362 22.62 23.08 4.15
CA LEU A 362 21.65 23.61 5.12
C LEU A 362 20.24 23.27 4.63
N TYR A 363 19.42 22.74 5.53
CA TYR A 363 18.06 22.27 5.22
C TYR A 363 16.99 23.30 5.62
N ASP A 364 17.18 23.98 6.74
CA ASP A 364 16.19 24.94 7.25
C ASP A 364 16.86 26.18 7.88
N VAL A 365 16.12 27.29 7.90
CA VAL A 365 16.53 28.60 8.40
C VAL A 365 15.37 29.29 9.13
N TYR A 366 15.62 29.75 10.35
CA TYR A 366 14.61 30.39 11.19
C TYR A 366 15.15 31.67 11.84
N PHE A 367 14.33 32.70 11.93
CA PHE A 367 14.68 33.96 12.60
C PHE A 367 13.67 34.32 13.68
N THR A 368 14.15 34.81 14.83
CA THR A 368 13.29 35.34 15.91
C THR A 368 13.10 36.85 15.83
N SER A 369 13.91 37.50 14.98
CA SER A 369 13.85 38.94 14.67
C SER A 369 14.61 39.20 13.38
N LYS A 370 14.59 40.43 12.86
CA LYS A 370 15.42 40.82 11.71
C LYS A 370 16.94 40.64 11.89
N ASN A 371 17.42 40.44 13.12
CA ASN A 371 18.85 40.36 13.43
C ASN A 371 19.30 38.97 13.89
N ALA A 372 18.45 38.23 14.59
CA ALA A 372 18.81 36.97 15.24
C ALA A 372 18.18 35.78 14.51
N GLY A 373 19.02 34.88 13.99
CA GLY A 373 18.57 33.71 13.23
C GLY A 373 19.56 32.55 13.24
N TRP A 374 19.04 31.37 12.91
CA TRP A 374 19.74 30.09 12.91
C TRP A 374 19.49 29.37 11.59
N ALA A 375 20.48 28.63 11.12
CA ALA A 375 20.30 27.66 10.05
C ALA A 375 20.93 26.32 10.45
N VAL A 376 20.25 25.23 10.09
CA VAL A 376 20.64 23.87 10.46
C VAL A 376 20.84 23.00 9.24
N GLY A 377 21.65 21.95 9.38
CA GLY A 377 22.08 21.20 8.22
C GLY A 377 22.72 19.84 8.47
N ARG A 378 23.30 19.31 7.41
CA ARG A 378 24.06 18.06 7.40
C ARG A 378 25.24 18.11 8.38
N ASP A 379 25.63 16.94 8.87
CA ASP A 379 26.80 16.75 9.75
C ASP A 379 26.67 17.52 11.07
N GLY A 380 25.46 17.58 11.64
CA GLY A 380 25.13 18.29 12.87
C GLY A 380 25.36 19.79 12.79
N THR A 381 25.34 20.38 11.59
CA THR A 381 25.67 21.80 11.41
C THR A 381 24.57 22.69 12.00
N ILE A 382 24.97 23.61 12.87
CA ILE A 382 24.15 24.74 13.33
C ILE A 382 24.99 26.00 13.14
N ILE A 383 24.46 27.00 12.45
CA ILE A 383 25.06 28.33 12.34
C ILE A 383 24.07 29.38 12.84
N HIS A 384 24.59 30.43 13.48
CA HIS A 384 23.81 31.52 14.06
C HIS A 384 24.33 32.87 13.60
N THR A 385 23.41 33.82 13.42
CA THR A 385 23.70 35.23 13.20
C THR A 385 23.00 36.10 14.23
N GLY A 386 23.69 37.13 14.74
CA GLY A 386 23.11 38.16 15.59
C GLY A 386 23.00 39.54 14.92
N ASP A 387 23.39 39.64 13.64
CA ASP A 387 23.43 40.88 12.86
C ASP A 387 22.61 40.80 11.55
N GLY A 388 21.70 39.84 11.46
CA GLY A 388 20.77 39.67 10.34
C GLY A 388 21.42 38.99 9.13
N GLY A 389 22.47 38.21 9.34
CA GLY A 389 23.15 37.41 8.32
C GLY A 389 24.30 38.14 7.62
N GLU A 390 24.80 39.24 8.18
CA GLU A 390 26.06 39.86 7.73
C GLU A 390 27.24 38.99 8.15
N THR A 391 27.18 38.42 9.35
CA THR A 391 28.11 37.41 9.84
C THR A 391 27.38 36.20 10.40
N TRP A 392 27.96 35.01 10.16
CA TRP A 392 27.47 33.73 10.66
C TRP A 392 28.55 33.02 11.45
N ILE A 393 28.18 32.45 12.59
CA ILE A 393 29.08 31.76 13.51
C ILE A 393 28.57 30.33 13.70
N LYS A 394 29.48 29.35 13.62
CA LYS A 394 29.15 27.94 13.86
C LYS A 394 28.92 27.70 15.35
N GLN A 395 27.82 27.03 15.69
CA GLN A 395 27.52 26.57 17.05
C GLN A 395 27.87 25.08 17.19
N ILE A 396 28.14 24.64 18.43
CA ILE A 396 28.46 23.25 18.73
C ILE A 396 27.15 22.53 19.06
N SER A 397 26.70 21.66 18.16
CA SER A 397 25.46 20.88 18.32
C SER A 397 25.61 19.66 19.23
N GLY A 398 26.83 19.13 19.36
CA GLY A 398 27.10 17.90 20.11
C GLY A 398 26.76 16.61 19.35
N THR A 399 26.36 16.69 18.07
CA THR A 399 26.03 15.54 17.22
C THR A 399 26.63 15.70 15.82
N ASN A 400 26.71 14.59 15.07
CA ASN A 400 27.02 14.58 13.63
C ASN A 400 25.80 14.19 12.78
N GLU A 401 24.64 13.98 13.41
CA GLU A 401 23.40 13.63 12.71
C GLU A 401 22.93 14.78 11.81
N ARG A 402 22.22 14.46 10.73
CA ARG A 402 21.67 15.49 9.85
C ARG A 402 20.50 16.18 10.56
N LEU A 403 20.53 17.50 10.64
CA LEU A 403 19.46 18.32 11.20
C LEU A 403 18.60 18.89 10.06
N TYR A 404 17.30 18.66 10.12
CA TYR A 404 16.35 19.01 9.06
C TYR A 404 15.50 20.24 9.37
N GLY A 405 15.10 20.43 10.63
CA GLY A 405 14.23 21.54 11.05
C GLY A 405 14.77 22.32 12.24
N VAL A 406 14.46 23.61 12.32
CA VAL A 406 14.81 24.50 13.43
C VAL A 406 13.66 25.44 13.77
N HIS A 407 13.31 25.52 15.06
CA HIS A 407 12.23 26.39 15.53
C HIS A 407 12.58 27.03 16.87
N PHE A 408 12.24 28.31 17.05
CA PHE A 408 12.49 29.03 18.30
C PHE A 408 11.20 29.61 18.89
N LEU A 409 10.94 29.29 20.17
CA LEU A 409 9.86 29.86 20.96
C LEU A 409 10.17 31.28 21.44
N SER A 410 11.45 31.61 21.55
CA SER A 410 11.96 32.93 21.93
C SER A 410 13.41 33.08 21.44
N PRO A 411 14.02 34.27 21.53
CA PRO A 411 15.44 34.43 21.17
C PRO A 411 16.43 33.57 21.98
N THR A 412 16.02 32.96 23.09
CA THR A 412 16.87 32.11 23.93
C THR A 412 16.48 30.65 23.91
N THR A 413 15.21 30.32 23.65
CA THR A 413 14.68 28.96 23.73
C THR A 413 14.28 28.46 22.34
N GLY A 414 14.88 27.36 21.91
CA GLY A 414 14.61 26.77 20.60
C GLY A 414 15.14 25.35 20.44
N PHE A 415 14.80 24.76 19.29
CA PHE A 415 14.98 23.36 18.98
C PHE A 415 15.61 23.19 17.60
N ALA A 416 16.46 22.16 17.45
CA ALA A 416 16.91 21.66 16.16
C ALA A 416 16.71 20.13 16.12
N ILE A 417 16.04 19.65 15.09
CA ILE A 417 15.60 18.26 14.97
C ILE A 417 16.23 17.57 13.77
N GLY A 418 16.32 16.24 13.78
CA GLY A 418 16.88 15.53 12.65
C GLY A 418 16.88 14.01 12.71
N TRP A 419 17.79 13.43 11.93
CA TRP A 419 17.92 11.98 11.76
C TRP A 419 18.16 11.25 13.10
N ASN A 420 17.73 9.99 13.18
CA ASN A 420 17.93 9.07 14.29
C ASN A 420 17.29 9.58 15.58
N GLY A 421 16.10 10.18 15.45
CA GLY A 421 15.34 10.74 16.55
C GLY A 421 16.04 11.90 17.27
N THR A 422 16.96 12.60 16.58
CA THR A 422 17.74 13.68 17.19
C THR A 422 16.83 14.87 17.47
N ILE A 423 16.76 15.28 18.74
CA ILE A 423 16.19 16.55 19.17
C ILE A 423 17.28 17.27 19.97
N LEU A 424 17.61 18.49 19.58
CA LEU A 424 18.52 19.38 20.30
C LEU A 424 17.72 20.54 20.83
N GLU A 425 17.92 20.89 22.10
CA GLU A 425 17.29 22.02 22.75
C GLU A 425 18.37 23.03 23.20
N THR A 426 18.06 24.32 23.06
CA THR A 426 18.82 25.40 23.68
C THR A 426 17.91 26.28 24.54
N ASN A 427 18.46 26.79 25.63
CA ASN A 427 17.82 27.77 26.52
C ASN A 427 18.66 29.06 26.69
N ASP A 428 19.72 29.21 25.88
CA ASP A 428 20.64 30.34 25.91
C ASP A 428 20.94 30.94 24.52
N GLY A 429 20.08 30.67 23.53
CA GLY A 429 20.22 31.19 22.16
C GLY A 429 21.24 30.41 21.32
N GLY A 430 21.48 29.14 21.66
CA GLY A 430 22.39 28.24 20.96
C GLY A 430 23.85 28.38 21.38
N ASN A 431 24.14 29.05 22.49
CA ASN A 431 25.49 28.98 23.08
C ASN A 431 25.77 27.56 23.58
N THR A 432 24.75 26.88 24.08
CA THR A 432 24.75 25.45 24.38
C THR A 432 23.53 24.76 23.79
N TRP A 433 23.74 23.54 23.30
CA TRP A 433 22.70 22.65 22.79
C TRP A 433 22.73 21.34 23.58
N THR A 434 21.57 20.92 24.08
CA THR A 434 21.40 19.70 24.87
C THR A 434 20.61 18.70 24.04
N SER A 435 21.08 17.47 23.95
CA SER A 435 20.39 16.44 23.16
C SER A 435 19.36 15.69 23.99
N HIS A 436 18.16 15.59 23.43
CA HIS A 436 17.08 14.71 23.85
C HIS A 436 16.98 13.62 22.78
N LEU A 437 17.14 12.36 23.21
CA LEU A 437 16.95 11.20 22.34
C LEU A 437 15.66 10.53 22.73
N ILE A 438 14.75 10.38 21.78
CA ILE A 438 13.61 9.49 21.95
C ILE A 438 14.02 8.09 21.49
N GLN A 439 13.60 7.05 22.21
CA GLN A 439 13.86 5.67 21.80
C GLN A 439 13.10 5.37 20.50
N GLY A 440 13.83 5.16 19.40
CA GLY A 440 13.29 4.84 18.08
C GLY A 440 14.32 5.08 16.98
N ASN A 441 14.05 4.59 15.76
CA ASN A 441 14.84 4.89 14.55
C ASN A 441 14.17 5.99 13.71
N GLU A 442 13.38 6.86 14.34
CA GLU A 442 12.62 7.90 13.65
C GLU A 442 13.54 8.90 12.93
N HIS A 443 13.04 9.53 11.86
CA HIS A 443 13.78 10.51 11.08
C HIS A 443 12.97 11.80 11.08
N PHE A 444 13.33 12.74 11.95
CA PHE A 444 12.55 13.97 12.10
C PHE A 444 12.85 14.94 10.97
N ILE A 445 11.79 15.46 10.36
CA ILE A 445 11.87 16.26 9.13
C ILE A 445 11.49 17.71 9.40
N ASP A 446 10.41 17.96 10.13
CA ASP A 446 9.89 19.31 10.38
C ASP A 446 9.37 19.49 11.82
N ILE A 447 9.32 20.72 12.30
CA ILE A 447 8.93 21.07 13.67
C ILE A 447 8.13 22.38 13.72
N ASP A 448 7.00 22.36 14.42
CA ASP A 448 6.21 23.57 14.64
C ASP A 448 5.52 23.58 16.02
N PHE A 449 5.19 24.77 16.50
CA PHE A 449 4.58 24.98 17.81
C PHE A 449 3.29 25.80 17.72
N LEU A 450 2.23 25.28 18.36
CA LEU A 450 0.98 25.99 18.60
C LEU A 450 1.17 27.18 19.55
N ASP A 451 1.92 26.92 20.62
CA ASP A 451 2.24 27.88 21.66
C ASP A 451 3.53 27.45 22.38
N LYS A 452 3.91 28.19 23.43
CA LYS A 452 5.13 27.93 24.20
C LYS A 452 5.21 26.55 24.87
N ASN A 453 4.10 25.81 24.97
CA ASN A 453 4.01 24.51 25.63
C ASN A 453 3.71 23.38 24.63
N ASN A 454 2.90 23.65 23.59
CA ASN A 454 2.36 22.63 22.70
C ASN A 454 3.06 22.66 21.33
N GLY A 455 3.74 21.58 20.97
CA GLY A 455 4.48 21.48 19.71
C GLY A 455 4.48 20.08 19.12
N LEU A 456 4.77 20.00 17.82
CA LEU A 456 4.79 18.78 17.02
C LEU A 456 6.08 18.70 16.21
N ILE A 457 6.56 17.47 16.02
CA ILE A 457 7.65 17.13 15.13
C ILE A 457 7.14 16.07 14.15
N ALA A 458 7.30 16.33 12.85
CA ALA A 458 7.01 15.38 11.78
C ALA A 458 8.15 14.38 11.60
N SER A 459 7.80 13.18 11.17
CA SER A 459 8.74 12.15 10.79
C SER A 459 8.31 11.37 9.55
N LEU A 460 9.26 10.60 9.01
CA LEU A 460 8.99 9.56 8.03
C LEU A 460 8.12 8.44 8.63
N ASN A 461 7.48 7.65 7.77
CA ASN A 461 6.54 6.58 8.13
C ASN A 461 5.33 7.05 8.96
N GLY A 462 4.96 8.33 8.86
CA GLY A 462 3.77 8.90 9.47
C GLY A 462 3.78 8.97 10.99
N THR A 463 4.94 8.88 11.64
CA THR A 463 5.07 9.11 13.07
C THR A 463 5.18 10.61 13.37
N PHE A 464 4.70 11.03 14.54
CA PHE A 464 4.94 12.37 15.05
C PHE A 464 5.35 12.32 16.53
N ALA A 465 6.26 13.21 16.92
CA ALA A 465 6.52 13.48 18.33
C ALA A 465 5.73 14.71 18.76
N ALA A 466 5.09 14.65 19.92
CA ALA A 466 4.34 15.77 20.48
C ALA A 466 4.87 16.13 21.86
N THR A 467 4.84 17.43 22.17
CA THR A 467 5.08 17.97 23.51
C THR A 467 3.89 18.80 23.96
N ASN A 468 3.64 18.81 25.27
CA ASN A 468 2.66 19.69 25.93
C ASN A 468 3.27 20.48 27.11
N ASP A 469 4.59 20.42 27.26
CA ASP A 469 5.38 21.04 28.31
C ASP A 469 6.55 21.87 27.76
N GLY A 470 6.48 22.25 26.48
CA GLY A 470 7.42 23.17 25.86
C GLY A 470 8.73 22.52 25.47
N GLY A 471 8.72 21.20 25.25
CA GLY A 471 9.88 20.42 24.79
C GLY A 471 10.64 19.68 25.89
N ASP A 472 10.26 19.88 27.17
CA ASP A 472 10.83 19.14 28.31
C ASP A 472 10.64 17.63 28.13
N ASN A 473 9.48 17.21 27.62
CA ASN A 473 9.20 15.83 27.22
C ASN A 473 8.56 15.77 25.84
N TRP A 474 9.01 14.78 25.07
CA TRP A 474 8.45 14.44 23.75
C TRP A 474 7.88 13.02 23.77
N ILE A 475 6.64 12.89 23.34
CA ILE A 475 5.93 11.62 23.25
C ILE A 475 5.77 11.27 21.78
N LEU A 476 6.36 10.14 21.37
CA LEU A 476 6.07 9.56 20.05
C LEU A 476 4.65 9.03 20.05
N ASN A 477 3.87 9.49 19.09
CA ASN A 477 2.56 8.95 18.79
C ASN A 477 2.65 8.29 17.41
N SER A 478 2.21 7.03 17.36
CA SER A 478 1.82 6.42 16.10
C SER A 478 0.52 7.07 15.66
N SER A 479 0.58 7.79 14.55
CA SER A 479 -0.63 8.27 13.90
C SER A 479 -1.26 7.15 13.06
N ASN A 480 -2.48 7.36 12.58
CA ASN A 480 -3.09 6.54 11.52
C ASN A 480 -2.60 6.98 10.12
N ILE A 481 -1.48 7.70 10.03
CA ILE A 481 -0.81 8.08 8.80
C ILE A 481 0.41 7.17 8.72
N HIS A 482 0.62 6.55 7.56
CA HIS A 482 1.77 5.68 7.28
C HIS A 482 2.58 6.21 6.07
N GLU A 483 2.25 7.43 5.64
CA GLU A 483 3.01 8.18 4.64
C GLU A 483 4.08 9.01 5.31
N ASP A 484 5.20 9.23 4.63
CA ASP A 484 6.22 10.17 5.10
C ASP A 484 5.63 11.56 5.24
N ILE A 485 5.84 12.20 6.40
CA ILE A 485 5.42 13.58 6.66
C ILE A 485 6.63 14.48 6.43
N TYR A 486 6.52 15.38 5.46
CA TYR A 486 7.59 16.31 5.08
C TYR A 486 7.43 17.70 5.70
N ALA A 487 6.20 18.12 6.00
CA ALA A 487 5.94 19.40 6.64
C ALA A 487 4.73 19.37 7.59
N ILE A 488 4.76 20.23 8.60
CA ILE A 488 3.67 20.54 9.52
C ILE A 488 3.48 22.05 9.59
N ASP A 489 2.22 22.50 9.55
CA ASP A 489 1.87 23.89 9.81
C ASP A 489 0.74 23.97 10.84
N ILE A 490 0.99 24.65 11.96
CA ILE A 490 0.09 24.81 13.10
C ILE A 490 -0.34 26.26 13.24
N LEU A 491 -1.56 26.57 12.78
CA LEU A 491 -2.11 27.91 12.95
C LEU A 491 -2.85 28.07 14.28
N ASN A 492 -3.56 27.02 14.67
CA ASN A 492 -4.28 26.91 15.94
C ASN A 492 -4.67 25.45 16.18
N GLU A 493 -5.28 25.17 17.34
CA GLU A 493 -5.76 23.84 17.73
C GLU A 493 -6.70 23.18 16.70
N ASN A 494 -7.39 23.96 15.87
CA ASN A 494 -8.35 23.48 14.88
C ASN A 494 -7.83 23.59 13.43
N HIS A 495 -6.56 23.96 13.24
CA HIS A 495 -5.98 24.20 11.93
C HIS A 495 -4.53 23.75 11.92
N VAL A 496 -4.34 22.43 11.98
CA VAL A 496 -3.04 21.77 11.80
C VAL A 496 -3.04 21.07 10.44
N TRP A 497 -2.05 21.37 9.61
CA TRP A 497 -1.87 20.76 8.30
C TRP A 497 -0.58 19.97 8.23
N ILE A 498 -0.59 18.93 7.40
CA ILE A 498 0.59 18.16 7.07
C ILE A 498 0.61 17.83 5.57
N SER A 499 1.81 17.73 5.00
CA SER A 499 2.04 17.27 3.63
C SER A 499 3.17 16.23 3.55
N GLY A 500 3.19 15.44 2.47
CA GLY A 500 4.13 14.32 2.32
C GLY A 500 4.12 13.64 0.94
N SER A 501 4.68 12.43 0.84
CA SER A 501 4.84 11.64 -0.42
C SER A 501 3.54 11.47 -1.22
N SER A 502 2.42 11.28 -0.52
CA SER A 502 1.07 11.21 -1.08
C SER A 502 0.06 11.71 -0.05
N LEU A 503 0.48 12.70 0.72
CA LEU A 503 -0.21 13.12 1.93
C LEU A 503 -0.55 14.60 1.83
N VAL A 504 -1.83 14.88 1.99
CA VAL A 504 -2.31 16.15 2.52
C VAL A 504 -3.37 15.80 3.53
N ALA A 505 -3.19 16.22 4.78
CA ALA A 505 -4.20 16.01 5.81
C ALA A 505 -4.34 17.22 6.71
N GLN A 506 -5.53 17.34 7.29
CA GLN A 506 -5.87 18.40 8.24
C GLN A 506 -6.34 17.76 9.54
N SER A 507 -5.88 18.30 10.67
CA SER A 507 -6.47 18.03 11.98
C SER A 507 -7.19 19.27 12.50
N ASN A 508 -8.43 19.06 12.94
CA ASN A 508 -9.29 20.09 13.52
C ASN A 508 -9.39 19.97 15.06
N ASN A 509 -8.46 19.25 15.69
CA ASN A 509 -8.48 18.97 17.12
C ASN A 509 -7.08 18.64 17.68
N PHE A 510 -6.06 19.30 17.14
CA PHE A 510 -4.66 19.17 17.53
C PHE A 510 -4.20 17.70 17.54
N VAL A 511 -4.15 17.12 16.33
CA VAL A 511 -3.66 15.78 15.98
C VAL A 511 -4.40 14.57 16.58
N LYS A 512 -5.54 14.77 17.26
CA LYS A 512 -6.36 13.65 17.77
C LYS A 512 -7.04 12.86 16.64
N SER A 513 -7.35 13.53 15.54
CA SER A 513 -7.84 12.88 14.31
C SER A 513 -7.39 13.63 13.07
N TRP A 514 -7.18 12.89 12.00
CA TRP A 514 -6.77 13.41 10.69
C TRP A 514 -7.88 13.24 9.66
N HIS A 515 -8.07 14.26 8.83
CA HIS A 515 -8.93 14.23 7.66
C HIS A 515 -8.05 14.31 6.42
N MET A 516 -8.03 13.25 5.61
CA MET A 516 -7.30 13.25 4.35
C MET A 516 -7.92 14.26 3.37
N LYS A 517 -7.08 15.11 2.78
CA LYS A 517 -7.45 16.21 1.89
C LYS A 517 -6.85 16.07 0.49
N LEU A 518 -6.09 15.02 0.23
CA LEU A 518 -5.46 14.79 -1.08
C LEU A 518 -6.47 14.82 -2.24
N ALA A 519 -7.65 14.23 -2.04
CA ALA A 519 -8.75 14.23 -3.01
C ALA A 519 -9.32 15.64 -3.33
N ASN A 520 -8.94 16.67 -2.58
CA ASN A 520 -9.36 18.05 -2.82
C ASN A 520 -8.40 18.82 -3.74
N LEU A 521 -7.28 18.22 -4.18
CA LEU A 521 -6.33 18.84 -5.11
C LEU A 521 -6.83 18.72 -6.57
N PRO A 522 -6.65 19.76 -7.44
CA PRO A 522 -7.19 19.77 -8.81
C PRO A 522 -6.50 18.89 -9.83
N GLU A 523 -5.26 18.45 -9.57
CA GLU A 523 -4.59 17.53 -10.49
C GLU A 523 -4.61 16.11 -9.96
N ALA A 524 -5.19 15.28 -10.81
CA ALA A 524 -4.89 13.88 -11.01
C ALA A 524 -4.49 13.12 -9.76
N THR A 525 -5.41 13.00 -8.82
CA THR A 525 -5.40 11.76 -8.07
C THR A 525 -5.63 10.63 -9.06
N LEU A 526 -4.58 9.86 -9.35
CA LEU A 526 -4.75 8.57 -10.01
C LEU A 526 -5.57 7.69 -9.07
N ASN A 527 -6.29 6.72 -9.62
CA ASN A 527 -7.21 5.92 -8.84
C ASN A 527 -6.82 4.45 -8.89
N ASN A 528 -6.48 3.87 -7.75
CA ASN A 528 -6.58 2.42 -7.68
C ASN A 528 -8.05 2.02 -7.77
N LEU A 529 -8.35 0.98 -8.54
CA LEU A 529 -9.71 0.49 -8.79
C LEU A 529 -9.91 -0.83 -8.06
N ILE A 530 -10.86 -0.84 -7.12
CA ILE A 530 -11.14 -2.01 -6.29
C ILE A 530 -12.57 -2.49 -6.53
N ALA A 531 -12.73 -3.73 -6.96
CA ALA A 531 -14.03 -4.40 -7.02
C ALA A 531 -14.09 -5.49 -5.94
N THR A 532 -15.15 -5.46 -5.12
CA THR A 532 -15.28 -6.35 -3.96
C THR A 532 -16.36 -7.40 -4.20
N LEU A 533 -16.00 -8.68 -4.06
CA LEU A 533 -16.93 -9.80 -3.94
C LEU A 533 -17.04 -10.19 -2.45
N PRO A 534 -18.12 -9.82 -1.75
CA PRO A 534 -18.20 -9.99 -0.30
C PRO A 534 -18.35 -11.46 0.11
N GLY A 535 -17.63 -11.87 1.16
CA GLY A 535 -17.72 -13.18 1.77
C GLY A 535 -19.04 -13.40 2.53
N THR A 536 -19.52 -14.64 2.59
CA THR A 536 -20.79 -14.99 3.25
C THR A 536 -20.64 -15.32 4.73
N SER A 537 -19.54 -15.96 5.10
CA SER A 537 -19.32 -16.51 6.46
C SER A 537 -18.29 -15.69 7.23
N PHE A 538 -17.30 -15.16 6.53
CA PHE A 538 -16.17 -14.41 7.04
C PHE A 538 -15.94 -13.17 6.16
N PRO A 539 -16.89 -12.22 6.13
CA PRO A 539 -16.80 -11.04 5.26
C PRO A 539 -15.59 -10.13 5.57
N ASP A 540 -15.07 -10.21 6.80
CA ASP A 540 -13.89 -9.44 7.23
C ASP A 540 -12.57 -10.13 6.84
N ASP A 541 -12.59 -11.43 6.50
CA ASP A 541 -11.42 -12.16 6.03
C ASP A 541 -11.23 -11.87 4.53
N ILE A 542 -10.13 -11.19 4.18
CA ILE A 542 -9.91 -10.64 2.83
C ILE A 542 -8.77 -11.38 2.12
N TYR A 543 -9.02 -11.77 0.88
CA TYR A 543 -8.00 -12.16 -0.09
C TYR A 543 -8.01 -11.20 -1.28
N ILE A 544 -6.83 -10.84 -1.77
CA ILE A 544 -6.69 -9.88 -2.88
C ILE A 544 -6.06 -10.58 -4.07
N LEU A 545 -6.66 -10.41 -5.24
CA LEU A 545 -6.03 -10.70 -6.53
C LEU A 545 -5.78 -9.36 -7.23
N CYS A 546 -4.54 -9.07 -7.60
CA CYS A 546 -4.17 -7.78 -8.14
C CYS A 546 -3.21 -7.82 -9.33
N ALA A 547 -3.14 -6.68 -10.02
CA ALA A 547 -2.19 -6.34 -11.06
C ALA A 547 -2.12 -4.80 -11.18
N HIS A 548 -1.14 -4.27 -11.90
CA HIS A 548 -1.13 -2.86 -12.29
C HIS A 548 -1.70 -2.66 -13.70
N TYR A 549 -2.29 -1.48 -13.93
CA TYR A 549 -2.91 -1.12 -15.20
C TYR A 549 -2.23 0.02 -15.92
N ASP A 550 -1.15 0.59 -15.38
CA ASP A 550 -0.26 1.47 -16.12
C ASP A 550 0.74 0.68 -16.97
N ALA A 551 1.53 1.41 -17.76
CA ALA A 551 2.63 0.89 -18.56
C ALA A 551 3.55 2.03 -18.99
N THR A 552 4.84 1.76 -19.20
CA THR A 552 5.79 2.71 -19.79
C THR A 552 6.33 2.24 -21.13
N SER A 553 7.09 3.13 -21.80
CA SER A 553 7.81 2.76 -23.01
C SER A 553 9.00 3.68 -23.29
N ASN A 554 9.70 3.41 -24.38
CA ASN A 554 10.69 4.34 -24.95
C ASN A 554 10.09 5.66 -25.50
N MET A 555 8.76 5.79 -25.55
CA MET A 555 8.01 7.01 -25.91
C MET A 555 6.72 7.11 -25.07
N PRO A 556 6.82 7.21 -23.74
CA PRO A 556 5.72 6.88 -22.81
C PRO A 556 4.53 7.83 -22.94
N MET A 557 4.78 9.12 -23.21
CA MET A 557 3.73 10.11 -23.45
C MET A 557 2.94 9.89 -24.75
N LEU A 558 3.46 9.11 -25.69
CA LEU A 558 2.85 8.93 -27.02
C LEU A 558 2.25 7.54 -27.19
N ARG A 559 2.94 6.50 -26.72
CA ARG A 559 2.49 5.12 -26.89
C ARG A 559 3.16 4.19 -25.87
N ALA A 560 2.38 3.65 -24.95
CA ALA A 560 2.81 2.60 -24.02
C ALA A 560 1.71 1.53 -23.98
N PRO A 561 1.74 0.56 -24.91
CA PRO A 561 0.68 -0.45 -25.03
C PRO A 561 0.73 -1.43 -23.87
N GLY A 562 1.94 -1.91 -23.53
CA GLY A 562 2.17 -2.75 -22.37
C GLY A 562 1.37 -4.04 -22.39
N ALA A 563 1.30 -4.73 -23.54
CA ALA A 563 0.46 -5.91 -23.67
C ALA A 563 0.76 -6.92 -22.59
N ASP A 564 2.01 -7.24 -22.40
CA ASP A 564 2.45 -8.10 -21.32
C ASP A 564 2.66 -7.32 -20.02
N ASP A 565 3.14 -6.07 -20.10
CA ASP A 565 3.49 -5.20 -18.98
C ASP A 565 2.56 -3.95 -18.84
N ASN A 566 1.50 -4.00 -18.03
CA ASN A 566 0.92 -5.21 -17.44
C ASN A 566 -0.54 -5.41 -17.86
N GLY A 567 -0.77 -5.28 -19.17
CA GLY A 567 -2.07 -5.57 -19.78
C GLY A 567 -2.51 -7.03 -19.56
N SER A 568 -1.54 -7.95 -19.46
CA SER A 568 -1.76 -9.38 -19.22
C SER A 568 -2.33 -9.65 -17.82
N GLY A 569 -1.70 -9.12 -16.77
CA GLY A 569 -2.18 -9.19 -15.39
C GLY A 569 -3.52 -8.50 -15.22
N THR A 570 -3.68 -7.28 -15.74
CA THR A 570 -4.95 -6.53 -15.65
C THR A 570 -6.12 -7.30 -16.27
N ALA A 571 -5.93 -7.87 -17.47
CA ALA A 571 -6.97 -8.66 -18.13
C ALA A 571 -7.29 -9.96 -17.37
N ALA A 572 -6.30 -10.61 -16.77
CA ALA A 572 -6.50 -11.78 -15.92
C ALA A 572 -7.30 -11.46 -14.64
N VAL A 573 -7.04 -10.32 -13.97
CA VAL A 573 -7.84 -9.88 -12.81
C VAL A 573 -9.31 -9.66 -13.21
N ILE A 574 -9.56 -9.01 -14.35
CA ILE A 574 -10.91 -8.75 -14.85
C ILE A 574 -11.63 -10.06 -15.21
N GLU A 575 -10.95 -11.01 -15.84
CA GLU A 575 -11.51 -12.34 -16.14
C GLU A 575 -11.80 -13.14 -14.87
N ALA A 576 -10.92 -13.05 -13.85
CA ALA A 576 -11.18 -13.63 -12.53
C ALA A 576 -12.45 -13.04 -11.90
N ALA A 577 -12.61 -11.72 -11.94
CA ALA A 577 -13.79 -11.04 -11.43
C ALA A 577 -15.07 -11.52 -12.12
N ARG A 578 -15.03 -11.74 -13.45
CA ARG A 578 -16.14 -12.27 -14.23
C ARG A 578 -16.53 -13.69 -13.82
N LEU A 579 -15.54 -14.58 -13.71
CA LEU A 579 -15.75 -16.00 -13.42
C LEU A 579 -16.20 -16.25 -11.99
N LEU A 580 -15.60 -15.55 -11.02
CA LEU A 580 -15.85 -15.79 -9.61
C LEU A 580 -17.17 -15.15 -9.13
N ALA A 581 -17.71 -14.16 -9.85
CA ALA A 581 -19.03 -13.59 -9.57
C ALA A 581 -20.19 -14.61 -9.63
N GLU A 582 -19.99 -15.77 -10.26
CA GLU A 582 -20.98 -16.85 -10.35
C GLU A 582 -21.08 -17.69 -9.05
N TYR A 583 -20.19 -17.46 -8.07
CA TYR A 583 -20.07 -18.27 -6.87
C TYR A 583 -20.13 -17.42 -5.60
N ASN A 584 -20.48 -18.07 -4.48
CA ASN A 584 -20.36 -17.49 -3.16
C ASN A 584 -19.12 -18.05 -2.47
N PHE A 585 -18.36 -17.19 -1.81
CA PHE A 585 -17.18 -17.54 -1.04
C PHE A 585 -17.41 -17.24 0.42
N LYS A 586 -16.76 -18.00 1.31
CA LYS A 586 -16.85 -17.75 2.75
C LYS A 586 -16.13 -16.45 3.10
N SER A 587 -14.97 -16.22 2.51
CA SER A 587 -14.15 -15.01 2.69
C SER A 587 -14.37 -14.03 1.54
N THR A 588 -14.05 -12.76 1.79
CA THR A 588 -14.14 -11.68 0.79
C THR A 588 -12.98 -11.76 -0.19
N ILE A 589 -13.28 -11.57 -1.49
CA ILE A 589 -12.28 -11.42 -2.55
C ILE A 589 -12.31 -9.98 -3.03
N LYS A 590 -11.17 -9.29 -3.02
CA LYS A 590 -10.99 -8.00 -3.67
C LYS A 590 -10.18 -8.17 -4.95
N PHE A 591 -10.72 -7.66 -6.06
CA PHE A 591 -10.01 -7.54 -7.33
C PHE A 591 -9.46 -6.11 -7.41
N ALA A 592 -8.14 -5.98 -7.28
CA ALA A 592 -7.49 -4.68 -7.18
C ALA A 592 -6.63 -4.41 -8.42
N LEU A 593 -6.80 -3.22 -9.01
CA LEU A 593 -6.01 -2.75 -10.14
C LEU A 593 -5.33 -1.45 -9.76
N PHE A 594 -4.00 -1.46 -9.71
CA PHE A 594 -3.17 -0.35 -9.25
C PHE A 594 -2.63 0.49 -10.41
N ALA A 595 -2.47 1.79 -10.20
CA ALA A 595 -1.75 2.67 -11.13
C ALA A 595 -0.39 3.06 -10.56
N ALA A 596 0.45 3.63 -11.43
CA ALA A 596 1.76 4.17 -11.10
C ALA A 596 2.71 3.13 -10.46
N GLU A 597 2.60 1.87 -10.88
CA GLU A 597 3.61 0.85 -10.60
C GLU A 597 4.95 1.30 -11.21
N GLU A 598 4.88 1.77 -12.46
CA GLU A 598 6.01 2.17 -13.32
C GLU A 598 6.72 3.44 -12.82
N GLN A 599 6.14 4.11 -11.83
CA GLN A 599 6.67 5.30 -11.16
C GLN A 599 7.16 4.98 -9.75
N GLY A 600 7.24 3.70 -9.39
CA GLY A 600 7.76 3.23 -8.12
C GLY A 600 6.67 2.77 -7.15
N LEU A 601 5.72 1.96 -7.62
CA LEU A 601 4.69 1.31 -6.80
C LEU A 601 3.79 2.30 -6.03
N ILE A 602 3.58 3.50 -6.59
CA ILE A 602 2.94 4.59 -5.85
C ILE A 602 1.49 4.22 -5.51
N GLY A 603 0.74 3.67 -6.47
CA GLY A 603 -0.65 3.29 -6.25
C GLY A 603 -0.81 2.15 -5.24
N SER A 604 -0.07 1.05 -5.39
CA SER A 604 -0.15 -0.08 -4.46
C SER A 604 0.32 0.27 -3.05
N ARG A 605 1.35 1.11 -2.88
CA ARG A 605 1.74 1.66 -1.57
C ARG A 605 0.63 2.46 -0.92
N ALA A 606 0.04 3.40 -1.67
CA ALA A 606 -1.06 4.20 -1.16
C ALA A 606 -2.25 3.32 -0.70
N TYR A 607 -2.57 2.26 -1.46
CA TYR A 607 -3.64 1.34 -1.09
C TYR A 607 -3.28 0.44 0.11
N ALA A 608 -2.10 -0.17 0.10
CA ALA A 608 -1.63 -1.05 1.17
C ALA A 608 -1.55 -0.30 2.52
N ASN A 609 -1.04 0.92 2.50
CA ASN A 609 -1.05 1.83 3.66
C ASN A 609 -2.49 2.11 4.12
N HIS A 610 -3.39 2.46 3.18
CA HIS A 610 -4.79 2.73 3.51
C HIS A 610 -5.49 1.56 4.20
N VAL A 611 -5.35 0.33 3.70
CA VAL A 611 -5.99 -0.86 4.31
C VAL A 611 -5.28 -1.31 5.60
N ALA A 612 -3.98 -1.03 5.75
CA ALA A 612 -3.28 -1.20 7.03
C ALA A 612 -3.83 -0.28 8.13
N VAL A 613 -4.12 0.99 7.79
CA VAL A 613 -4.76 1.95 8.73
C VAL A 613 -6.11 1.46 9.23
N LEU A 614 -6.92 0.92 8.32
CA LEU A 614 -8.25 0.43 8.67
C LEU A 614 -8.20 -0.86 9.49
N GLY A 615 -7.04 -1.54 9.52
CA GLY A 615 -6.88 -2.84 10.16
C GLY A 615 -7.62 -3.97 9.42
N ASP A 616 -7.73 -3.87 8.08
CA ASP A 616 -8.36 -4.89 7.25
C ASP A 616 -7.65 -6.25 7.43
N GLN A 617 -8.40 -7.34 7.62
CA GLN A 617 -7.79 -8.67 7.82
C GLN A 617 -7.44 -9.31 6.47
N ILE A 618 -6.32 -8.89 5.88
CA ILE A 618 -5.83 -9.43 4.62
C ILE A 618 -4.99 -10.69 4.88
N PHE A 619 -5.52 -11.85 4.49
CA PHE A 619 -4.90 -13.16 4.68
C PHE A 619 -4.01 -13.60 3.52
N GLY A 620 -4.09 -12.95 2.36
CA GLY A 620 -3.23 -13.22 1.22
C GLY A 620 -3.48 -12.30 0.04
N VAL A 621 -2.39 -11.87 -0.60
CA VAL A 621 -2.39 -11.12 -1.85
C VAL A 621 -1.67 -11.92 -2.92
N ILE A 622 -2.33 -12.12 -4.07
CA ILE A 622 -1.72 -12.70 -5.28
C ILE A 622 -1.60 -11.57 -6.29
N ASN A 623 -0.38 -11.13 -6.55
CA ASN A 623 -0.07 -10.15 -7.59
C ASN A 623 0.29 -10.86 -8.90
N MET A 624 -0.25 -10.40 -10.01
CA MET A 624 0.05 -10.89 -11.36
C MET A 624 0.74 -9.78 -12.15
N ASP A 625 1.99 -10.01 -12.51
CA ASP A 625 2.79 -9.06 -13.26
C ASP A 625 3.49 -9.78 -14.40
N MET A 626 3.34 -9.29 -15.64
CA MET A 626 3.95 -9.89 -16.84
C MET A 626 3.75 -11.41 -16.91
N ILE A 627 2.50 -11.83 -17.10
CA ILE A 627 2.10 -13.24 -17.09
C ILE A 627 1.83 -13.81 -18.49
N GLY A 628 2.26 -13.09 -19.52
CA GLY A 628 1.88 -13.35 -20.90
C GLY A 628 3.01 -13.82 -21.81
N TYR A 629 4.28 -13.70 -21.43
CA TYR A 629 5.41 -14.10 -22.27
C TYR A 629 6.05 -15.41 -21.82
N ASP A 630 6.40 -16.25 -22.80
CA ASP A 630 7.21 -17.46 -22.65
C ASP A 630 7.92 -17.65 -24.00
N GLY A 631 9.20 -17.26 -24.04
CA GLY A 631 9.97 -17.15 -25.27
C GLY A 631 10.49 -18.50 -25.78
N ASN A 632 10.67 -19.45 -24.87
CA ASN A 632 11.27 -20.75 -25.16
C ASN A 632 10.23 -21.91 -25.20
N ASN A 633 8.99 -21.66 -24.74
CA ASN A 633 7.87 -22.60 -24.63
C ASN A 633 8.08 -23.77 -23.65
N ASP A 634 8.80 -23.55 -22.55
CA ASP A 634 9.00 -24.54 -21.49
C ASP A 634 7.98 -24.41 -20.34
N GLY A 635 7.17 -23.35 -20.35
CA GLY A 635 6.17 -23.06 -19.33
C GLY A 635 6.76 -22.67 -17.97
N HIS A 636 8.05 -22.29 -17.91
CA HIS A 636 8.66 -21.81 -16.67
C HIS A 636 8.05 -20.47 -16.24
N MET A 637 7.88 -20.33 -14.92
CA MET A 637 7.39 -19.13 -14.27
C MET A 637 8.07 -18.98 -12.90
N ASP A 638 8.03 -17.78 -12.33
CA ASP A 638 8.58 -17.49 -11.01
C ASP A 638 7.48 -17.12 -9.99
N ILE A 639 7.51 -17.73 -8.80
CA ILE A 639 6.70 -17.28 -7.65
C ILE A 639 7.62 -16.56 -6.67
N HIS A 640 7.36 -15.29 -6.43
CA HIS A 640 8.11 -14.46 -5.50
C HIS A 640 7.34 -14.30 -4.19
N SER A 641 7.84 -14.93 -3.12
CA SER A 641 7.17 -14.93 -1.80
C SER A 641 8.00 -14.27 -0.69
N GLY A 642 9.27 -13.98 -0.95
CA GLY A 642 10.14 -13.33 0.03
C GLY A 642 10.41 -14.19 1.27
N THR A 643 10.70 -13.53 2.38
CA THR A 643 11.13 -14.20 3.63
C THR A 643 10.02 -14.36 4.66
N MET A 644 8.83 -13.81 4.40
CA MET A 644 7.73 -13.92 5.35
C MET A 644 7.06 -15.30 5.23
N LEU A 645 6.97 -16.01 6.35
CA LEU A 645 6.46 -17.39 6.38
C LEU A 645 5.05 -17.50 5.80
N SER A 646 4.15 -16.59 6.14
CA SER A 646 2.78 -16.58 5.60
C SER A 646 2.74 -16.39 4.08
N SER A 647 3.61 -15.54 3.51
CA SER A 647 3.77 -15.43 2.06
C SER A 647 4.33 -16.70 1.43
N GLN A 648 5.31 -17.34 2.08
CA GLN A 648 5.88 -18.61 1.61
C GLN A 648 4.84 -19.73 1.58
N LEU A 649 3.98 -19.81 2.59
CA LEU A 649 2.87 -20.77 2.63
C LEU A 649 1.87 -20.56 1.50
N ILE A 650 1.60 -19.32 1.08
CA ILE A 650 0.80 -19.03 -0.11
C ILE A 650 1.54 -19.49 -1.36
N GLY A 651 2.86 -19.23 -1.46
CA GLY A 651 3.67 -19.69 -2.58
C GLY A 651 3.68 -21.21 -2.72
N ASP A 652 3.99 -21.94 -1.65
CA ASP A 652 3.97 -23.41 -1.61
C ASP A 652 2.59 -23.96 -2.01
N PHE A 653 1.53 -23.31 -1.52
CA PHE A 653 0.16 -23.67 -1.87
C PHE A 653 -0.12 -23.56 -3.38
N ILE A 654 0.39 -22.52 -4.03
CA ILE A 654 0.23 -22.34 -5.47
C ILE A 654 1.07 -23.35 -6.26
N VAL A 655 2.31 -23.61 -5.84
CA VAL A 655 3.18 -24.65 -6.45
C VAL A 655 2.47 -26.01 -6.45
N ASP A 656 1.86 -26.39 -5.32
CA ASP A 656 1.11 -27.63 -5.18
C ASP A 656 -0.06 -27.73 -6.20
N ASN A 657 -0.74 -26.61 -6.47
CA ASN A 657 -1.91 -26.58 -7.33
C ASN A 657 -1.57 -26.76 -8.82
N ILE A 658 -0.36 -26.39 -9.26
CA ILE A 658 0.08 -26.56 -10.66
C ILE A 658 -0.04 -28.02 -11.08
N SER A 659 0.56 -28.92 -10.28
CA SER A 659 0.52 -30.36 -10.55
C SER A 659 -0.89 -30.93 -10.37
N ASP A 660 -1.61 -30.49 -9.33
CA ASP A 660 -2.94 -31.02 -9.00
C ASP A 660 -4.00 -30.71 -10.07
N TRP A 661 -3.88 -29.58 -10.78
CA TRP A 661 -4.76 -29.20 -11.88
C TRP A 661 -4.24 -29.58 -13.26
N GLY A 662 -3.04 -30.18 -13.33
CA GLY A 662 -2.41 -30.57 -14.58
C GLY A 662 -2.13 -29.37 -15.50
N LEU A 663 -1.76 -28.22 -14.92
CA LEU A 663 -1.36 -27.06 -15.70
C LEU A 663 0.00 -27.31 -16.34
N ALA A 664 0.19 -26.84 -17.56
CA ALA A 664 1.44 -26.95 -18.28
C ALA A 664 2.42 -25.83 -17.86
N LEU A 665 2.71 -25.76 -16.56
CA LEU A 665 3.60 -24.78 -15.94
C LEU A 665 4.68 -25.48 -15.13
N VAL A 666 5.85 -24.86 -15.07
CA VAL A 666 6.96 -25.25 -14.19
C VAL A 666 7.32 -24.05 -13.33
N SER A 667 7.22 -24.18 -12.01
CA SER A 667 7.44 -23.04 -11.12
C SER A 667 8.82 -23.07 -10.47
N ASP A 668 9.50 -21.93 -10.48
CA ASP A 668 10.63 -21.64 -9.62
C ASP A 668 10.16 -20.76 -8.44
N HIS A 669 10.08 -21.37 -7.25
CA HIS A 669 9.61 -20.68 -6.05
C HIS A 669 10.75 -19.95 -5.33
N ARG A 670 10.76 -18.63 -5.44
CA ARG A 670 11.79 -17.75 -4.91
C ARG A 670 11.39 -17.19 -3.55
N THR A 671 12.14 -17.58 -2.53
CA THR A 671 12.04 -17.07 -1.16
C THR A 671 13.18 -16.10 -0.87
N ILE A 672 14.43 -16.54 -1.08
CA ILE A 672 15.64 -15.72 -1.02
C ILE A 672 15.91 -15.12 -2.41
N GLY A 673 16.18 -13.81 -2.46
CA GLY A 673 16.36 -13.11 -3.75
C GLY A 673 15.04 -12.83 -4.48
N ALA A 674 13.90 -12.98 -3.80
CA ALA A 674 12.62 -12.58 -4.35
C ALA A 674 12.61 -11.07 -4.64
N SER A 675 12.35 -10.71 -5.89
CA SER A 675 12.01 -9.36 -6.33
C SER A 675 10.99 -8.68 -5.41
N GLY A 676 11.29 -7.44 -5.07
CA GLY A 676 10.37 -6.50 -4.42
C GLY A 676 10.04 -5.32 -5.34
N ALA A 677 10.03 -5.56 -6.65
CA ALA A 677 9.84 -4.53 -7.68
C ALA A 677 8.48 -4.68 -8.40
N SER A 678 7.42 -5.02 -7.66
CA SER A 678 6.04 -5.05 -8.15
C SER A 678 5.08 -4.87 -6.96
N ASP A 679 3.78 -4.75 -7.20
CA ASP A 679 2.77 -4.28 -6.22
C ASP A 679 2.67 -5.10 -4.94
N HIS A 680 3.02 -6.40 -4.97
CA HIS A 680 3.06 -7.24 -3.75
C HIS A 680 4.04 -6.70 -2.69
N ARG A 681 5.07 -5.94 -3.12
CA ARG A 681 6.04 -5.32 -2.24
C ARG A 681 5.40 -4.37 -1.23
N ALA A 682 4.44 -3.56 -1.67
CA ALA A 682 3.74 -2.61 -0.81
C ALA A 682 3.08 -3.30 0.38
N PHE A 683 2.51 -4.49 0.15
CA PHE A 683 1.89 -5.30 1.18
C PHE A 683 2.91 -5.89 2.16
N TRP A 684 4.10 -6.31 1.69
CA TRP A 684 5.18 -6.72 2.60
C TRP A 684 5.67 -5.57 3.48
N GLU A 685 5.74 -4.36 2.95
CA GLU A 685 6.18 -3.17 3.70
C GLU A 685 5.27 -2.86 4.90
N VAL A 686 3.96 -3.17 4.78
CA VAL A 686 2.97 -3.02 5.87
C VAL A 686 2.64 -4.33 6.60
N GLY A 687 3.36 -5.42 6.31
CA GLY A 687 3.25 -6.68 7.05
C GLY A 687 2.16 -7.66 6.59
N TYR A 688 1.53 -7.43 5.44
CA TYR A 688 0.54 -8.36 4.87
C TYR A 688 1.18 -9.48 4.02
N PRO A 689 0.62 -10.71 4.06
CA PRO A 689 1.08 -11.81 3.22
C PRO A 689 0.75 -11.59 1.76
N ALA A 690 1.78 -11.64 0.92
CA ALA A 690 1.68 -11.36 -0.50
C ALA A 690 2.70 -12.17 -1.30
N ILE A 691 2.33 -12.51 -2.53
CA ILE A 691 3.24 -13.12 -3.51
C ILE A 691 3.10 -12.41 -4.86
N MET A 692 4.10 -12.57 -5.72
CA MET A 692 4.01 -12.21 -7.13
C MET A 692 4.17 -13.46 -8.00
N LEU A 693 3.26 -13.59 -8.97
CA LEU A 693 3.34 -14.51 -10.10
C LEU A 693 3.84 -13.72 -11.30
N ILE A 694 4.95 -14.15 -11.89
CA ILE A 694 5.59 -13.51 -13.04
C ILE A 694 6.19 -14.58 -13.96
N GLU A 695 6.37 -14.24 -15.22
CA GLU A 695 7.19 -15.02 -16.15
C GLU A 695 8.63 -15.26 -15.68
N ASP A 696 9.27 -16.25 -16.30
CA ASP A 696 10.63 -16.64 -15.95
C ASP A 696 11.64 -15.53 -16.33
N PHE A 697 12.43 -15.10 -15.34
CA PHE A 697 13.54 -14.18 -15.57
C PHE A 697 14.60 -14.70 -16.54
N SER A 698 14.66 -16.01 -16.81
CA SER A 698 15.64 -16.61 -17.72
C SER A 698 15.37 -16.32 -19.20
N ASP A 699 14.11 -16.10 -19.57
CA ASP A 699 13.68 -15.73 -20.92
C ASP A 699 12.65 -14.59 -20.94
N PHE A 700 12.84 -13.64 -20.03
CA PHE A 700 12.05 -12.42 -19.85
C PHE A 700 11.71 -11.67 -21.15
N ASN A 701 10.52 -11.07 -21.19
CA ASN A 701 9.96 -10.38 -22.34
C ASN A 701 10.93 -9.33 -22.95
N PRO A 702 11.41 -9.52 -24.19
CA PRO A 702 12.34 -8.61 -24.83
C PRO A 702 11.70 -7.29 -25.27
N PHE A 703 10.36 -7.18 -25.18
CA PHE A 703 9.60 -5.98 -25.51
C PHE A 703 9.23 -5.12 -24.29
N TYR A 704 9.57 -5.56 -23.08
CA TYR A 704 9.40 -4.81 -21.84
C TYR A 704 9.82 -3.33 -21.99
N HIS A 705 8.95 -2.42 -21.55
CA HIS A 705 9.09 -0.97 -21.68
C HIS A 705 9.33 -0.47 -23.12
N LYS A 706 8.68 -1.10 -24.12
CA LYS A 706 8.75 -0.64 -25.52
C LYS A 706 7.38 -0.49 -26.14
N THR A 707 7.30 0.39 -27.14
CA THR A 707 6.08 0.57 -27.96
C THR A 707 5.67 -0.67 -28.76
N THR A 708 6.50 -1.71 -28.74
CA THR A 708 6.31 -3.00 -29.42
C THR A 708 5.85 -4.12 -28.48
N ASP A 709 5.64 -3.84 -27.18
CA ASP A 709 4.97 -4.78 -26.29
C ASP A 709 3.47 -4.85 -26.65
N LEU A 710 3.15 -5.68 -27.65
CA LEU A 710 1.86 -5.79 -28.30
C LEU A 710 1.30 -7.20 -28.11
N LEU A 711 0.00 -7.40 -28.39
CA LEU A 711 -0.63 -8.72 -28.31
C LEU A 711 0.07 -9.81 -29.13
N SER A 712 0.78 -9.44 -30.19
CA SER A 712 1.58 -10.37 -30.98
C SER A 712 2.77 -11.00 -30.23
N ALA A 713 3.18 -10.42 -29.09
CA ALA A 713 4.22 -10.95 -28.24
C ALA A 713 3.72 -11.99 -27.21
N ILE A 714 2.40 -12.04 -26.96
CA ILE A 714 1.80 -12.91 -25.94
C ILE A 714 1.84 -14.38 -26.38
N ASN A 715 2.36 -15.23 -25.50
CA ASN A 715 2.27 -16.68 -25.60
C ASN A 715 0.92 -17.14 -25.06
N SER A 716 -0.08 -17.35 -25.94
CA SER A 716 -1.45 -17.62 -25.52
C SER A 716 -1.61 -18.87 -24.63
N PRO A 717 -1.02 -20.04 -24.96
CA PRO A 717 -1.09 -21.20 -24.09
C PRO A 717 -0.59 -20.92 -22.67
N TYR A 718 0.60 -20.33 -22.56
CA TYR A 718 1.21 -19.98 -21.28
C TYR A 718 0.36 -18.98 -20.49
N TYR A 719 -0.05 -17.88 -21.14
CA TYR A 719 -0.89 -16.83 -20.55
C TYR A 719 -2.21 -17.38 -19.97
N ARG A 720 -2.85 -18.31 -20.69
CA ARG A 720 -4.05 -18.98 -20.21
C ARG A 720 -3.77 -19.81 -18.95
N GLU A 721 -2.69 -20.57 -18.92
CA GLU A 721 -2.37 -21.42 -17.77
C GLU A 721 -1.98 -20.59 -16.53
N MET A 722 -1.24 -19.48 -16.69
CA MET A 722 -0.96 -18.52 -15.61
C MET A 722 -2.26 -17.94 -15.03
N THR A 723 -3.21 -17.55 -15.90
CA THR A 723 -4.53 -17.07 -15.47
C THR A 723 -5.30 -18.15 -14.71
N ARG A 724 -5.30 -19.40 -15.20
CA ARG A 724 -5.97 -20.53 -14.54
C ARG A 724 -5.41 -20.77 -13.14
N LEU A 725 -4.08 -20.69 -12.99
CA LEU A 725 -3.40 -20.85 -11.71
C LEU A 725 -3.86 -19.79 -10.71
N ALA A 726 -3.87 -18.52 -11.10
CA ALA A 726 -4.26 -17.41 -10.23
C ALA A 726 -5.75 -17.46 -9.83
N VAL A 727 -6.64 -17.66 -10.80
CA VAL A 727 -8.11 -17.76 -10.58
C VAL A 727 -8.45 -18.93 -9.65
N GLY A 728 -7.86 -20.11 -9.90
CA GLY A 728 -8.09 -21.28 -9.06
C GLY A 728 -7.57 -21.08 -7.64
N SER A 729 -6.40 -20.43 -7.51
CA SER A 729 -5.74 -20.25 -6.21
C SER A 729 -6.52 -19.29 -5.32
N ILE A 730 -6.95 -18.15 -5.84
CA ILE A 730 -7.76 -17.20 -5.07
C ILE A 730 -9.12 -17.81 -4.68
N ALA A 731 -9.74 -18.59 -5.58
CA ALA A 731 -11.02 -19.24 -5.31
C ALA A 731 -10.92 -20.34 -4.23
N LEU A 732 -9.79 -21.07 -4.18
CA LEU A 732 -9.53 -22.02 -3.10
C LEU A 732 -9.26 -21.32 -1.77
N LEU A 733 -8.43 -20.27 -1.77
CA LEU A 733 -8.10 -19.50 -0.57
C LEU A 733 -9.35 -18.90 0.09
N ALA A 734 -10.25 -18.31 -0.71
CA ALA A 734 -11.47 -17.70 -0.22
C ALA A 734 -12.58 -18.70 0.21
N GLU A 735 -12.36 -19.99 -0.04
CA GLU A 735 -13.27 -21.12 0.21
C GLU A 735 -14.68 -20.96 -0.37
N ILE A 736 -15.05 -21.79 -1.36
CA ILE A 736 -16.43 -21.84 -1.86
C ILE A 736 -17.41 -22.21 -0.73
N ASP A 737 -18.44 -21.38 -0.54
CA ASP A 737 -19.48 -21.61 0.45
C ASP A 737 -20.57 -22.56 -0.08
N SER A 738 -20.36 -23.85 0.12
CA SER A 738 -21.32 -24.92 -0.19
C SER A 738 -22.51 -25.02 0.78
N THR A 739 -22.54 -24.26 1.89
CA THR A 739 -23.65 -24.26 2.85
C THR A 739 -24.83 -23.39 2.41
N THR A 740 -24.63 -22.57 1.37
CA THR A 740 -25.71 -22.11 0.49
C THR A 740 -26.05 -23.14 -0.59
N THR A 741 -26.05 -24.43 -0.22
CA THR A 741 -26.81 -25.45 -0.96
C THR A 741 -28.29 -25.20 -0.71
N SER A 742 -28.84 -24.21 -1.41
CA SER A 742 -30.07 -24.55 -2.08
C SER A 742 -29.66 -25.62 -3.10
N ALA A 743 -30.04 -26.88 -2.83
CA ALA A 743 -30.38 -27.79 -3.91
C ALA A 743 -31.53 -27.13 -4.66
N VAL A 744 -31.22 -26.14 -5.49
CA VAL A 744 -32.08 -25.72 -6.58
C VAL A 744 -31.82 -26.81 -7.59
N GLU A 745 -32.77 -27.73 -7.73
CA GLU A 745 -33.06 -28.24 -9.07
C GLU A 745 -32.93 -27.03 -9.99
N VAL A 746 -31.94 -27.00 -10.88
CA VAL A 746 -31.68 -25.87 -11.76
C VAL A 746 -32.94 -25.62 -12.58
N THR A 747 -33.79 -24.76 -12.04
CA THR A 747 -34.70 -23.94 -12.80
C THR A 747 -34.06 -22.58 -12.69
N ASN A 748 -33.21 -22.26 -13.67
CA ASN A 748 -32.67 -20.93 -13.94
C ASN A 748 -33.85 -19.96 -14.16
N ILE A 749 -34.53 -19.57 -13.07
CA ILE A 749 -35.62 -18.63 -13.08
C ILE A 749 -35.03 -17.29 -12.62
N PRO A 750 -34.91 -16.31 -13.52
CA PRO A 750 -34.40 -14.99 -13.21
C PRO A 750 -35.13 -14.33 -12.04
N LYS A 751 -34.44 -13.57 -11.18
CA LYS A 751 -35.10 -12.89 -10.05
C LYS A 751 -35.87 -11.63 -10.46
N LYS A 752 -35.63 -11.11 -11.66
CA LYS A 752 -36.20 -9.84 -12.16
C LYS A 752 -36.67 -9.98 -13.61
N PHE A 753 -37.65 -9.17 -13.98
CA PHE A 753 -38.07 -9.00 -15.37
C PHE A 753 -37.08 -8.07 -16.07
N PHE A 754 -36.32 -8.59 -17.05
CA PHE A 754 -35.24 -7.84 -17.66
C PHE A 754 -35.09 -8.14 -19.15
N LEU A 755 -34.89 -7.11 -19.96
CA LEU A 755 -34.56 -7.19 -21.38
C LEU A 755 -33.09 -6.76 -21.55
N TYR A 756 -32.23 -7.70 -21.91
CA TYR A 756 -30.82 -7.42 -22.14
C TYR A 756 -30.62 -6.57 -23.40
N SER A 757 -29.47 -5.90 -23.47
CA SER A 757 -29.06 -5.21 -24.69
C SER A 757 -28.86 -6.24 -25.81
N PRO A 758 -29.58 -6.14 -26.94
CA PRO A 758 -29.46 -7.10 -28.03
C PRO A 758 -28.05 -7.06 -28.66
N TYR A 759 -27.52 -8.20 -29.10
CA TYR A 759 -26.16 -8.32 -29.65
C TYR A 759 -26.11 -9.21 -30.91
N PRO A 760 -25.34 -8.84 -31.94
CA PRO A 760 -24.65 -7.55 -32.11
C PRO A 760 -25.63 -6.37 -32.21
N ASN A 761 -25.21 -5.15 -31.90
CA ASN A 761 -26.01 -3.93 -32.10
C ASN A 761 -25.08 -2.70 -32.22
N PRO A 762 -24.88 -2.13 -33.42
CA PRO A 762 -25.63 -2.39 -34.66
C PRO A 762 -25.48 -3.81 -35.22
N PHE A 763 -26.46 -4.26 -36.01
CA PHE A 763 -26.50 -5.62 -36.57
C PHE A 763 -26.78 -5.68 -38.07
N ASN A 764 -26.35 -6.77 -38.71
CA ASN A 764 -26.61 -7.08 -40.11
C ASN A 764 -26.46 -8.59 -40.40
N PRO A 765 -27.47 -9.30 -40.92
CA PRO A 765 -28.90 -8.99 -40.90
C PRO A 765 -29.58 -9.43 -39.60
N SER A 766 -28.86 -10.11 -38.68
CA SER A 766 -29.44 -10.76 -37.51
C SER A 766 -28.95 -10.20 -36.18
N VAL A 767 -29.86 -10.10 -35.21
CA VAL A 767 -29.55 -9.72 -33.82
C VAL A 767 -30.10 -10.75 -32.84
N ASN A 768 -29.29 -11.14 -31.85
CA ASN A 768 -29.71 -11.99 -30.74
C ASN A 768 -30.38 -11.13 -29.66
N ILE A 769 -31.52 -11.61 -29.20
CA ILE A 769 -32.35 -10.94 -28.19
C ILE A 769 -32.50 -11.89 -27.02
N GLN A 770 -32.04 -11.46 -25.85
CA GLN A 770 -32.12 -12.22 -24.61
C GLN A 770 -32.98 -11.45 -23.60
N PHE A 771 -33.82 -12.18 -22.86
CA PHE A 771 -34.64 -11.61 -21.81
C PHE A 771 -35.00 -12.62 -20.72
N ASP A 772 -35.34 -12.09 -19.56
CA ASP A 772 -35.55 -12.81 -18.32
C ASP A 772 -37.00 -12.64 -17.82
N LEU A 773 -37.64 -13.75 -17.49
CA LEU A 773 -38.97 -13.79 -16.89
C LEU A 773 -38.92 -14.36 -15.47
N PRO A 774 -39.25 -13.57 -14.43
CA PRO A 774 -39.15 -14.03 -13.05
C PRO A 774 -40.30 -14.93 -12.59
N ALA A 775 -41.37 -14.98 -13.38
CA ALA A 775 -42.49 -15.88 -13.19
C ALA A 775 -43.11 -16.17 -14.56
N ALA A 776 -43.83 -17.30 -14.66
CA ALA A 776 -44.59 -17.62 -15.86
C ALA A 776 -45.61 -16.52 -16.17
N ALA A 777 -45.74 -16.16 -17.45
CA ALA A 777 -46.64 -15.11 -17.91
C ALA A 777 -47.55 -15.65 -19.01
N GLU A 778 -48.86 -15.47 -18.85
CA GLU A 778 -49.88 -15.94 -19.80
C GLU A 778 -49.78 -15.30 -21.18
N ALA A 779 -49.21 -14.09 -21.26
CA ALA A 779 -48.95 -13.38 -22.51
C ALA A 779 -47.67 -12.56 -22.42
N VAL A 780 -46.63 -13.01 -23.14
CA VAL A 780 -45.35 -12.29 -23.33
C VAL A 780 -45.31 -11.76 -24.75
N HIS A 781 -45.28 -10.44 -24.87
CA HIS A 781 -45.17 -9.76 -26.16
C HIS A 781 -43.74 -9.27 -26.37
N LEU A 782 -43.09 -9.78 -27.42
CA LEU A 782 -41.83 -9.25 -27.92
C LEU A 782 -42.05 -8.67 -29.31
N GLU A 783 -41.96 -7.35 -29.43
CA GLU A 783 -42.37 -6.60 -30.60
C GLU A 783 -41.29 -5.60 -31.02
N ILE A 784 -41.18 -5.38 -32.31
CA ILE A 784 -40.26 -4.42 -32.92
C ILE A 784 -41.06 -3.30 -33.56
N PHE A 785 -40.71 -2.06 -33.24
CA PHE A 785 -41.32 -0.85 -33.79
C PHE A 785 -40.29 -0.05 -34.55
N ASP A 786 -40.73 0.67 -35.58
CA ASP A 786 -39.93 1.75 -36.15
C ASP A 786 -39.97 2.99 -35.25
N ILE A 787 -39.17 4.00 -35.60
CA ILE A 787 -39.07 5.24 -34.82
C ILE A 787 -40.37 6.06 -34.78
N LEU A 788 -41.33 5.76 -35.67
CA LEU A 788 -42.66 6.37 -35.70
C LEU A 788 -43.67 5.58 -34.85
N GLY A 789 -43.23 4.54 -34.15
CA GLY A 789 -44.07 3.70 -33.32
C GLY A 789 -44.94 2.72 -34.12
N ARG A 790 -44.70 2.54 -35.42
CA ARG A 790 -45.39 1.53 -36.23
C ARG A 790 -44.73 0.19 -36.00
N ARG A 791 -45.53 -0.85 -35.75
CA ARG A 791 -45.00 -2.20 -35.52
C ARG A 791 -44.45 -2.78 -36.83
N VAL A 792 -43.18 -3.18 -36.79
CA VAL A 792 -42.41 -3.72 -37.91
C VAL A 792 -42.44 -5.24 -37.93
N ARG A 793 -42.29 -5.85 -36.75
CA ARG A 793 -42.34 -7.30 -36.59
C ARG A 793 -42.85 -7.67 -35.20
N HIS A 794 -43.67 -8.69 -35.18
CA HIS A 794 -44.08 -9.38 -33.98
C HIS A 794 -43.24 -10.67 -33.84
N LEU A 795 -42.40 -10.74 -32.80
CA LEU A 795 -41.51 -11.89 -32.58
C LEU A 795 -42.16 -12.97 -31.72
N LEU A 796 -42.84 -12.59 -30.64
CA LEU A 796 -43.43 -13.52 -29.67
C LEU A 796 -44.75 -12.96 -29.09
N ASN A 797 -45.77 -13.81 -28.97
CA ASN A 797 -47.05 -13.57 -28.24
C ASN A 797 -47.63 -14.91 -27.86
N GLU A 798 -47.08 -15.44 -26.79
CA GLU A 798 -47.46 -16.72 -26.25
C GLU A 798 -47.30 -16.71 -24.74
N ARG A 799 -47.85 -17.74 -24.11
CA ARG A 799 -47.54 -18.05 -22.73
C ARG A 799 -46.10 -18.55 -22.66
N MET A 800 -45.30 -17.96 -21.78
CA MET A 800 -43.94 -18.42 -21.52
C MET A 800 -43.77 -18.72 -20.04
N GLU A 801 -43.07 -19.80 -19.74
CA GLU A 801 -42.71 -20.17 -18.38
C GLU A 801 -41.61 -19.25 -17.83
N ALA A 802 -41.45 -19.25 -16.51
CA ALA A 802 -40.40 -18.49 -15.85
C ALA A 802 -39.03 -19.02 -16.31
N GLY A 803 -38.08 -18.13 -16.58
CA GLY A 803 -36.79 -18.53 -17.14
C GLY A 803 -36.12 -17.46 -17.98
N GLN A 804 -34.90 -17.76 -18.41
CA GLN A 804 -34.18 -16.98 -19.42
C GLN A 804 -34.56 -17.48 -20.82
N HIS A 805 -34.85 -16.54 -21.71
CA HIS A 805 -35.33 -16.80 -23.06
C HIS A 805 -34.46 -16.08 -24.08
N LYS A 806 -34.26 -16.72 -25.23
CA LYS A 806 -33.50 -16.15 -26.36
C LYS A 806 -34.30 -16.28 -27.64
N THR A 807 -34.23 -15.26 -28.48
CA THR A 807 -34.75 -15.29 -29.85
C THR A 807 -33.87 -14.46 -30.76
N ILE A 808 -34.09 -14.56 -32.07
CA ILE A 808 -33.31 -13.86 -33.09
C ILE A 808 -34.27 -13.08 -33.98
N TRP A 809 -33.87 -11.88 -34.38
CA TRP A 809 -34.51 -11.18 -35.48
C TRP A 809 -33.57 -11.03 -36.68
N ASN A 810 -33.90 -11.68 -37.79
CA ASN A 810 -33.15 -11.66 -39.05
C ASN A 810 -33.56 -10.50 -39.97
N SER A 811 -33.94 -9.36 -39.39
CA SER A 811 -34.42 -8.17 -40.10
C SER A 811 -35.62 -8.38 -41.04
N ILE A 812 -36.40 -9.45 -40.89
CA ILE A 812 -37.61 -9.70 -41.70
C ILE A 812 -38.82 -9.01 -41.06
N THR A 813 -39.58 -8.23 -41.84
CA THR A 813 -40.82 -7.56 -41.43
C THR A 813 -41.98 -8.54 -41.31
N GLU A 814 -43.12 -8.09 -40.79
CA GLU A 814 -44.36 -8.89 -40.76
C GLU A 814 -44.80 -9.38 -42.15
N THR A 815 -44.55 -8.58 -43.20
CA THR A 815 -44.91 -8.90 -44.59
C THR A 815 -43.92 -9.82 -45.30
N GLY A 816 -42.87 -10.28 -44.60
CA GLY A 816 -41.84 -11.16 -45.17
C GLY A 816 -40.76 -10.42 -45.98
N SER A 817 -40.76 -9.09 -45.98
CA SER A 817 -39.73 -8.28 -46.65
C SER A 817 -38.57 -7.95 -45.70
N GLN A 818 -37.42 -7.57 -46.25
CA GLN A 818 -36.28 -7.12 -45.45
C GLN A 818 -36.50 -5.68 -44.94
N ALA A 819 -36.46 -5.48 -43.62
CA ALA A 819 -36.60 -4.18 -42.97
C ALA A 819 -35.47 -3.23 -43.44
N PRO A 820 -35.73 -1.94 -43.68
CA PRO A 820 -34.70 -1.00 -44.13
C PRO A 820 -33.62 -0.75 -43.06
N SER A 821 -32.42 -0.31 -43.45
CA SER A 821 -31.44 0.18 -42.46
C SER A 821 -32.06 1.32 -41.65
N GLY A 822 -31.83 1.34 -40.34
CA GLY A 822 -32.43 2.33 -39.47
C GLY A 822 -32.49 1.91 -37.99
N VAL A 823 -33.04 2.81 -37.19
CA VAL A 823 -33.25 2.60 -35.75
C VAL A 823 -34.63 2.00 -35.51
N TYR A 824 -34.65 0.96 -34.69
CA TYR A 824 -35.86 0.27 -34.24
C TYR A 824 -35.92 0.24 -32.72
N ILE A 825 -37.14 0.11 -32.19
CA ILE A 825 -37.40 -0.04 -30.77
C ILE A 825 -37.87 -1.47 -30.54
N LEU A 826 -37.08 -2.23 -29.79
CA LEU A 826 -37.46 -3.52 -29.25
C LEU A 826 -38.25 -3.32 -27.96
N ARG A 827 -39.40 -3.97 -27.84
CA ARG A 827 -40.26 -3.90 -26.66
C ARG A 827 -40.59 -5.30 -26.15
N LEU A 828 -40.26 -5.55 -24.89
CA LEU A 828 -40.72 -6.71 -24.13
C LEU A 828 -41.83 -6.28 -23.17
N LYS A 829 -42.98 -6.94 -23.22
CA LYS A 829 -44.15 -6.60 -22.40
C LYS A 829 -44.86 -7.84 -21.88
N THR A 830 -45.28 -7.78 -20.62
CA THR A 830 -46.24 -8.70 -19.99
C THR A 830 -47.44 -7.90 -19.47
N LYS A 831 -48.39 -8.57 -18.79
CA LYS A 831 -49.52 -7.89 -18.13
C LYS A 831 -49.07 -6.87 -17.08
N LYS A 832 -47.93 -7.10 -16.40
CA LYS A 832 -47.46 -6.29 -15.27
C LYS A 832 -46.23 -5.43 -15.56
N ASN A 833 -45.38 -5.83 -16.52
CA ASN A 833 -44.09 -5.18 -16.77
C ASN A 833 -43.89 -4.84 -18.24
N ILE A 834 -43.10 -3.79 -18.52
CA ILE A 834 -42.71 -3.35 -19.85
C ILE A 834 -41.27 -2.84 -19.83
N GLN A 835 -40.46 -3.24 -20.81
CA GLN A 835 -39.13 -2.69 -21.05
C GLN A 835 -38.87 -2.52 -22.54
N THR A 836 -38.02 -1.55 -22.87
CA THR A 836 -37.65 -1.25 -24.25
C THR A 836 -36.14 -1.11 -24.40
N LYS A 837 -35.63 -1.46 -25.59
CA LYS A 837 -34.22 -1.28 -25.99
C LYS A 837 -34.16 -0.73 -27.42
N LYS A 838 -33.17 0.11 -27.68
CA LYS A 838 -32.86 0.61 -29.03
C LYS A 838 -32.01 -0.43 -29.77
N ILE A 839 -32.38 -0.76 -31.00
CA ILE A 839 -31.56 -1.60 -31.90
C ILE A 839 -31.36 -0.89 -33.25
N VAL A 840 -30.21 -1.11 -33.88
CA VAL A 840 -29.80 -0.43 -35.11
C VAL A 840 -29.48 -1.47 -36.18
N LEU A 841 -30.25 -1.50 -37.26
CA LEU A 841 -29.97 -2.31 -38.44
C LEU A 841 -29.14 -1.49 -39.43
N MET A 842 -27.97 -2.00 -39.83
CA MET A 842 -27.11 -1.37 -40.85
C MET A 842 -26.80 -2.37 -41.94
N LYS A 843 -27.51 -2.29 -43.08
CA LYS A 843 -27.25 -3.13 -44.25
C LYS A 843 -26.00 -2.73 -45.01
#